data_AF-A0AAU2LAB2-F1
#
_entry.id   AF-A0AAU2LAB2-F1
#
_cell.length_a   1.000
_cell.length_b   1.000
_cell.length_c   1.000
_cell.angle_alpha   90.00
_cell.angle_beta   90.00
_cell.angle_gamma   90.00
#
_symmetry.space_group_name_H-M   'P 1'
#
loop_
_entity.id
_entity.type
_entity.pdbx_description
1 polymer ?
#
loop_
_entity_poly.entity_id
_entity_poly.type
_entity_poly.pdbx_seq_one_letter_code
_entity_poly.pdbx_strand_id
1 'polypeptide(L)'
;MFPTRNRSVSSRARLPRRLAALGAATALTATALAAAGPGSPPASAAEPSATALTVRLDPSYQHPSFQGWGTALTWFANVTGGWPDAQRNALAEALYGADGLGFTIARYNIGGGDSPETTPYMRAGAAVPGYWNRPGPEAPDWWDPDRADHWNPDADANQRWWLTAAKARGATTFEAFSNSAPYFMTSSGLVSGAAKGWEDNLRSDQYGRFAAYLTGALDRAQSATGVTFDSLSPVNEPDTDYWHAGGGQEGSHWDPASQARMITTLRAALDAKGLATPIAAMDETNPGKFRSDWESYAPDVRKAVGRLNTHTYGTNGRTGARDIAKGETTPLWMSEVDLGGSVPQSFTDMSPALDLARRINDDIRELEPRAWVLWQAVEDYENMTPGHENSNWGLIQTDFTPEDAATEPLRKNKKYWAMANYSRFVRPGSRLVNTDDPQTLAAVRPDGKGVVVVHTNPTGDEREVTLNLDGFRTAPDGPVERWTTDATKNLHRDGDAAVTGRTLRATVGPGSVTTFVLPTVTGVNTAATTAPTGMPRQVLNDNSGKALAVDGKSTVVQRTSVPADNAQQWTFTKLSTADWGSTAAYRITNARTGRALSVSGDALTLAPPGSSTAQQWIRSTTGDGHNTLINAAGGRLLDVTGSSTGEGAPVGVYRPTTGSNQSWTIPGAAPDVWETLSFRHSSKCLDVGGAGSDDGTAVVQYDCGTGTNQRWSLRSTGGGYVNVVARHSGKCLDVGGLSTADGAEVLQYSCNGGRNQEWAVRSTGDGYVTLTARHSAKCLEVGGASAADGAAVAQRTCDGTAAQQLRRS
;
A
#
# COMPACT_ATOMS: atom_id res chain seq x y z
N MET A 1 -2.00 29.33 -46.88
CA MET A 1 -2.85 30.37 -47.50
C MET A 1 -4.08 30.54 -46.61
N PHE A 2 -4.15 31.68 -45.88
CA PHE A 2 -5.20 32.23 -44.98
C PHE A 2 -5.68 31.41 -43.73
N PRO A 3 -6.20 32.05 -42.65
CA PRO A 3 -6.20 33.48 -42.27
C PRO A 3 -5.81 33.81 -40.80
N THR A 4 -5.64 35.13 -40.57
CA THR A 4 -5.35 35.94 -39.36
C THR A 4 -6.56 36.27 -38.47
N ARG A 5 -6.35 36.52 -37.16
CA ARG A 5 -6.83 37.66 -36.32
C ARG A 5 -6.45 37.44 -34.84
N ASN A 6 -5.56 38.23 -34.24
CA ASN A 6 -5.69 39.55 -33.58
C ASN A 6 -5.87 39.50 -32.04
N ARG A 7 -4.87 40.06 -31.33
CA ARG A 7 -4.81 40.32 -29.88
C ARG A 7 -5.44 41.68 -29.54
N SER A 8 -5.95 41.83 -28.31
CA SER A 8 -6.20 43.12 -27.66
C SER A 8 -5.61 43.16 -26.25
N VAL A 9 -5.02 44.31 -25.89
CA VAL A 9 -4.38 44.66 -24.61
C VAL A 9 -5.15 45.83 -23.97
N SER A 10 -5.23 45.86 -22.63
CA SER A 10 -5.32 47.08 -21.78
C SER A 10 -5.44 46.62 -20.31
N SER A 11 -4.44 46.73 -19.43
CA SER A 11 -3.92 47.90 -18.67
C SER A 11 -4.84 48.48 -17.59
N ARG A 12 -4.40 48.43 -16.30
CA ARG A 12 -4.59 49.51 -15.30
C ARG A 12 -3.79 49.28 -14.01
N ALA A 13 -3.44 50.41 -13.38
CA ALA A 13 -2.33 50.64 -12.45
C ALA A 13 -2.70 50.63 -10.94
N ARG A 14 -1.67 50.82 -10.10
CA ARG A 14 -1.57 50.63 -8.64
C ARG A 14 -1.89 51.85 -7.74
N LEU A 15 -2.16 51.53 -6.45
CA LEU A 15 -1.93 52.25 -5.15
C LEU A 15 -2.88 53.40 -4.73
N PRO A 16 -2.94 53.83 -3.43
CA PRO A 16 -2.80 53.14 -2.12
C PRO A 16 -3.94 53.52 -1.11
N ARG A 17 -3.96 52.94 0.11
CA ARG A 17 -4.80 53.43 1.24
C ARG A 17 -4.00 53.53 2.54
N ARG A 18 -4.10 54.67 3.23
CA ARG A 18 -3.67 54.90 4.63
C ARG A 18 -4.82 55.47 5.47
N LEU A 19 -4.98 54.86 6.65
CA LEU A 19 -5.27 55.37 8.00
C LEU A 19 -6.43 56.34 8.28
N ALA A 20 -7.28 55.94 9.25
CA ALA A 20 -7.62 56.77 10.41
C ALA A 20 -8.04 55.89 11.60
N ALA A 21 -7.56 56.25 12.78
CA ALA A 21 -7.79 55.61 14.08
C ALA A 21 -9.00 56.23 14.80
N LEU A 22 -9.59 55.49 15.73
CA LEU A 22 -10.35 56.01 16.88
C LEU A 22 -10.32 54.97 18.00
N GLY A 23 -9.96 55.42 19.20
CA GLY A 23 -9.82 54.61 20.41
C GLY A 23 -10.88 54.92 21.48
N ALA A 24 -10.62 54.34 22.67
CA ALA A 24 -11.32 54.45 23.96
C ALA A 24 -12.62 53.60 24.07
N ALA A 25 -12.95 52.93 25.18
CA ALA A 25 -12.41 52.92 26.54
C ALA A 25 -12.75 51.59 27.26
N THR A 26 -11.88 51.21 28.18
CA THR A 26 -12.04 50.18 29.23
C THR A 26 -13.06 50.60 30.29
N ALA A 27 -13.90 49.67 30.75
CA ALA A 27 -14.57 49.74 32.05
C ALA A 27 -14.50 48.37 32.74
N LEU A 28 -13.67 48.31 33.78
CA LEU A 28 -13.69 47.28 34.81
C LEU A 28 -14.94 47.47 35.68
N THR A 29 -15.67 46.39 35.93
CA THR A 29 -16.52 46.27 37.12
C THR A 29 -16.11 45.03 37.88
N ALA A 30 -15.40 45.28 38.98
CA ALA A 30 -15.23 44.33 40.07
C ALA A 30 -16.52 44.31 40.90
N THR A 31 -17.08 43.13 41.12
CA THR A 31 -18.06 42.89 42.18
C THR A 31 -17.59 41.76 43.07
N ALA A 32 -17.77 42.00 44.36
CA ALA A 32 -17.09 41.38 45.48
C ALA A 32 -17.46 39.91 45.72
N LEU A 33 -16.46 39.20 46.25
CA LEU A 33 -16.55 37.86 46.82
C LEU A 33 -17.59 37.79 47.95
N ALA A 34 -18.47 36.79 47.88
CA ALA A 34 -19.09 36.19 49.04
C ALA A 34 -18.45 34.80 49.24
N ALA A 35 -17.84 34.59 50.40
CA ALA A 35 -17.20 33.34 50.79
C ALA A 35 -18.25 32.24 51.03
N ALA A 36 -18.13 31.12 50.30
CA ALA A 36 -18.74 29.85 50.62
C ALA A 36 -17.62 28.81 50.82
N GLY A 37 -17.71 28.02 51.90
CA GLY A 37 -16.67 27.11 52.36
C GLY A 37 -16.34 25.94 51.42
N PRO A 38 -15.38 25.08 51.78
CA PRO A 38 -14.82 24.07 50.90
C PRO A 38 -15.84 22.95 50.66
N GLY A 39 -16.62 23.08 49.59
CA GLY A 39 -17.32 21.96 48.98
C GLY A 39 -16.33 21.17 48.14
N SER A 40 -16.39 19.83 48.26
CA SER A 40 -15.58 18.87 47.51
C SER A 40 -15.42 19.24 46.03
N PRO A 41 -14.25 19.02 45.41
CA PRO A 41 -14.09 19.27 43.98
C PRO A 41 -15.15 18.47 43.20
N PRO A 42 -15.78 19.06 42.17
CA PRO A 42 -16.69 18.31 41.31
C PRO A 42 -15.94 17.14 40.70
N ALA A 43 -16.62 16.00 40.60
CA ALA A 43 -16.11 14.83 39.91
C ALA A 43 -15.50 15.25 38.57
N SER A 44 -14.26 14.84 38.33
CA SER A 44 -13.55 15.01 37.07
C SER A 44 -14.52 14.77 35.93
N ALA A 45 -14.67 15.75 35.04
CA ALA A 45 -15.24 15.48 33.73
C ALA A 45 -14.48 14.27 33.17
N ALA A 46 -15.20 13.23 32.79
CA ALA A 46 -14.59 12.06 32.16
C ALA A 46 -13.75 12.55 30.98
N GLU A 47 -12.48 12.14 30.94
CA GLU A 47 -11.64 12.37 29.77
C GLU A 47 -12.38 11.89 28.52
N PRO A 48 -12.32 12.63 27.39
CA PRO A 48 -12.96 12.19 26.17
C PRO A 48 -12.46 10.78 25.81
N SER A 49 -13.37 9.81 25.82
CA SER A 49 -13.07 8.42 25.48
C SER A 49 -12.39 8.37 24.11
N ALA A 50 -11.15 7.88 24.09
CA ALA A 50 -10.40 7.63 22.86
C ALA A 50 -11.27 6.82 21.88
N THR A 51 -11.34 7.24 20.61
CA THR A 51 -12.21 6.57 19.62
C THR A 51 -11.72 5.15 19.38
N ALA A 52 -12.40 4.14 19.93
CA ALA A 52 -12.01 2.75 19.76
C ALA A 52 -11.96 2.33 18.27
N LEU A 53 -10.95 1.55 17.90
CA LEU A 53 -10.80 0.90 16.59
C LEU A 53 -10.64 -0.59 16.82
N THR A 54 -11.34 -1.42 16.05
CA THR A 54 -10.99 -2.84 15.95
C THR A 54 -10.45 -3.13 14.57
N VAL A 55 -9.24 -3.72 14.52
CA VAL A 55 -8.58 -4.17 13.29
C VAL A 55 -8.56 -5.68 13.25
N ARG A 56 -9.02 -6.27 12.16
CA ARG A 56 -8.95 -7.71 11.91
C ARG A 56 -7.77 -8.03 11.02
N LEU A 57 -7.04 -9.08 11.41
CA LEU A 57 -5.92 -9.61 10.65
C LEU A 57 -6.38 -10.86 9.88
N ASP A 58 -6.07 -10.92 8.58
CA ASP A 58 -6.51 -12.02 7.70
C ASP A 58 -5.34 -12.88 7.20
N PRO A 59 -4.89 -13.88 7.97
CA PRO A 59 -3.82 -14.78 7.54
C PRO A 59 -4.26 -15.76 6.45
N SER A 60 -5.52 -15.74 6.01
CA SER A 60 -6.01 -16.57 4.90
C SER A 60 -5.72 -15.99 3.51
N TYR A 61 -5.08 -14.81 3.46
CA TYR A 61 -4.55 -14.19 2.27
C TYR A 61 -3.14 -13.66 2.57
N GLN A 62 -2.12 -14.41 2.15
CA GLN A 62 -0.72 -14.15 2.46
C GLN A 62 0.04 -13.76 1.20
N HIS A 63 0.71 -12.62 1.21
CA HIS A 63 1.57 -12.22 0.10
C HIS A 63 2.71 -13.24 -0.08
N PRO A 64 3.38 -13.25 -1.25
CA PRO A 64 4.65 -13.94 -1.40
C PRO A 64 5.63 -13.50 -0.31
N SER A 65 6.61 -14.37 -0.01
CA SER A 65 7.61 -14.07 1.02
C SER A 65 8.30 -12.72 0.75
N PHE A 66 8.33 -11.85 1.75
CA PHE A 66 8.91 -10.53 1.63
C PHE A 66 10.45 -10.65 1.54
N GLN A 67 11.07 -9.94 0.61
CA GLN A 67 12.51 -9.92 0.37
C GLN A 67 13.22 -8.85 1.21
N GLY A 68 12.50 -7.82 1.65
CA GLY A 68 12.99 -6.89 2.67
C GLY A 68 12.89 -5.43 2.29
N TRP A 69 13.67 -4.63 3.01
CA TRP A 69 13.69 -3.17 2.96
C TRP A 69 15.08 -2.69 2.55
N GLY A 70 15.17 -1.56 1.88
CA GLY A 70 16.46 -0.98 1.52
C GLY A 70 16.40 0.47 1.10
N THR A 71 17.51 0.91 0.51
CA THR A 71 17.65 2.22 -0.13
C THR A 71 18.46 2.07 -1.41
N ALA A 72 18.30 2.99 -2.36
CA ALA A 72 19.33 3.22 -3.37
C ALA A 72 20.55 3.89 -2.74
N LEU A 73 21.74 3.41 -3.12
CA LEU A 73 23.04 3.95 -2.79
C LEU A 73 23.39 5.06 -3.79
N THR A 74 22.47 5.99 -4.01
CA THR A 74 22.64 7.14 -4.91
C THR A 74 23.12 8.35 -4.14
N TRP A 75 23.95 9.16 -4.79
CA TRP A 75 24.44 10.48 -4.36
C TRP A 75 25.14 10.51 -3.00
N PHE A 76 24.43 10.29 -1.89
CA PHE A 76 25.03 10.16 -0.57
C PHE A 76 26.11 9.08 -0.55
N ALA A 77 25.93 7.95 -1.23
CA ALA A 77 26.93 6.88 -1.22
C ALA A 77 28.17 7.27 -2.02
N ASN A 78 27.99 8.06 -3.09
CA ASN A 78 29.07 8.64 -3.89
C ASN A 78 29.88 9.64 -3.06
N VAL A 79 29.25 10.39 -2.15
CA VAL A 79 29.93 11.34 -1.26
C VAL A 79 30.51 10.65 -0.03
N THR A 80 29.65 10.09 0.81
CA THR A 80 29.97 9.60 2.15
C THR A 80 30.82 8.34 2.16
N GLY A 81 30.87 7.58 1.06
CA GLY A 81 31.78 6.43 0.97
C GLY A 81 33.26 6.85 1.08
N GLY A 82 33.59 8.10 0.76
CA GLY A 82 34.93 8.68 0.89
C GLY A 82 35.19 9.38 2.22
N TRP A 83 34.23 9.42 3.13
CA TRP A 83 34.38 10.08 4.44
C TRP A 83 35.30 9.30 5.40
N PRO A 84 35.77 9.94 6.49
CA PRO A 84 36.54 9.26 7.53
C PRO A 84 35.83 8.01 8.05
N ASP A 85 36.61 6.97 8.37
CA ASP A 85 36.08 5.64 8.73
C ASP A 85 35.02 5.68 9.82
N ALA A 86 35.20 6.48 10.87
CA ALA A 86 34.24 6.58 11.96
C ALA A 86 32.85 7.02 11.46
N GLN A 87 32.81 8.01 10.56
CA GLN A 87 31.56 8.63 10.10
C GLN A 87 30.84 7.77 9.06
N ARG A 88 31.57 7.27 8.05
CA ARG A 88 30.97 6.37 7.06
C ARG A 88 30.48 5.07 7.70
N ASN A 89 31.23 4.50 8.66
CA ASN A 89 30.77 3.33 9.40
C ASN A 89 29.55 3.64 10.28
N ALA A 90 29.48 4.81 10.93
CA ALA A 90 28.30 5.19 11.71
C ALA A 90 27.03 5.28 10.84
N LEU A 91 27.14 5.83 9.62
CA LEU A 91 26.04 5.82 8.64
C LEU A 91 25.69 4.38 8.22
N ALA A 92 26.68 3.53 7.92
CA ALA A 92 26.43 2.13 7.54
C ALA A 92 25.79 1.31 8.67
N GLU A 93 26.19 1.53 9.93
CA GLU A 93 25.53 0.93 11.10
C GLU A 93 24.09 1.42 11.25
N ALA A 94 23.83 2.72 11.01
CA ALA A 94 22.48 3.27 11.11
C ALA A 94 21.53 2.63 10.08
N LEU A 95 21.98 2.36 8.86
CA LEU A 95 21.14 1.80 7.80
C LEU A 95 21.07 0.27 7.82
N TYR A 96 22.22 -0.41 7.96
CA TYR A 96 22.32 -1.87 7.81
C TYR A 96 22.61 -2.60 9.12
N GLY A 97 23.16 -1.92 10.12
CA GLY A 97 23.53 -2.53 11.41
C GLY A 97 22.34 -3.05 12.21
N ALA A 98 22.60 -3.99 13.13
CA ALA A 98 21.59 -4.67 13.93
C ALA A 98 20.82 -3.72 14.88
N ASP A 99 21.48 -2.67 15.35
CA ASP A 99 20.89 -1.61 16.18
C ASP A 99 20.31 -0.45 15.35
N GLY A 100 20.56 -0.46 14.03
CA GLY A 100 20.02 0.49 13.05
C GLY A 100 18.68 0.06 12.47
N LEU A 101 18.44 0.39 11.20
CA LEU A 101 17.26 -0.07 10.46
C LEU A 101 17.36 -1.54 10.04
N GLY A 102 18.57 -2.09 10.00
CA GLY A 102 18.83 -3.45 9.56
C GLY A 102 18.35 -3.69 8.12
N PHE A 103 18.49 -2.72 7.23
CA PHE A 103 18.16 -2.90 5.81
C PHE A 103 18.84 -4.14 5.23
N THR A 104 18.17 -4.76 4.28
CA THR A 104 18.61 -6.03 3.68
C THR A 104 18.85 -5.91 2.19
N ILE A 105 18.45 -4.77 1.61
CA ILE A 105 18.53 -4.46 0.19
C ILE A 105 19.39 -3.21 -0.02
N ALA A 106 20.26 -3.24 -1.02
CA ALA A 106 20.99 -2.08 -1.52
C ALA A 106 20.86 -2.00 -3.04
N ARG A 107 20.35 -0.87 -3.57
CA ARG A 107 20.36 -0.62 -5.03
C ARG A 107 21.56 0.25 -5.38
N TYR A 108 22.38 -0.17 -6.32
CA TYR A 108 23.65 0.46 -6.65
C TYR A 108 23.56 1.15 -8.01
N ASN A 109 23.90 2.44 -8.06
CA ASN A 109 23.84 3.23 -9.29
C ASN A 109 25.13 3.07 -10.10
N ILE A 110 25.02 2.43 -11.26
CA ILE A 110 26.04 2.44 -12.30
C ILE A 110 25.99 3.82 -12.96
N GLY A 111 26.90 4.69 -12.54
CA GLY A 111 27.00 6.06 -13.05
C GLY A 111 27.27 6.10 -14.55
N GLY A 112 26.70 7.08 -15.23
CA GLY A 112 27.08 7.40 -16.61
C GLY A 112 28.45 8.08 -16.63
N GLY A 113 28.66 9.00 -15.68
CA GLY A 113 29.81 9.89 -15.65
C GLY A 113 29.70 10.95 -16.74
N ASP A 114 29.67 12.22 -16.32
CA ASP A 114 29.68 13.36 -17.25
C ASP A 114 31.08 13.60 -17.84
N SER A 115 31.15 14.45 -18.86
CA SER A 115 32.40 14.89 -19.45
C SER A 115 33.28 15.57 -18.40
N PRO A 116 34.58 15.22 -18.28
CA PRO A 116 35.51 15.91 -17.39
C PRO A 116 35.66 17.40 -17.71
N GLU A 117 35.34 17.80 -18.95
CA GLU A 117 35.36 19.18 -19.40
C GLU A 117 34.07 19.97 -19.08
N THR A 118 32.98 19.31 -18.68
CA THR A 118 31.73 19.99 -18.33
C THR A 118 31.87 20.68 -16.97
N THR A 119 31.58 21.98 -16.92
CA THR A 119 31.48 22.72 -15.65
C THR A 119 30.44 22.04 -14.75
N PRO A 120 30.75 21.69 -13.49
CA PRO A 120 29.81 21.04 -12.59
C PRO A 120 28.49 21.82 -12.46
N TYR A 121 27.37 21.14 -12.67
CA TYR A 121 26.02 21.73 -12.63
C TYR A 121 25.02 20.91 -11.82
N MET A 122 25.35 19.66 -11.51
CA MET A 122 24.50 18.77 -10.75
C MET A 122 24.63 19.01 -9.24
N ARG A 123 23.66 18.50 -8.48
CA ARG A 123 23.66 18.50 -7.02
C ARG A 123 24.87 17.75 -6.46
N ALA A 124 25.23 18.03 -5.22
CA ALA A 124 26.31 17.33 -4.52
C ALA A 124 26.06 15.81 -4.56
N GLY A 125 27.08 15.05 -4.98
CA GLY A 125 27.01 13.60 -5.14
C GLY A 125 26.28 13.09 -6.38
N ALA A 126 25.52 13.94 -7.10
CA ALA A 126 24.70 13.49 -8.23
C ALA A 126 25.49 13.16 -9.51
N ALA A 127 26.69 13.71 -9.66
CA ALA A 127 27.64 13.31 -10.70
C ALA A 127 28.35 11.99 -10.30
N VAL A 128 27.73 10.86 -10.62
CA VAL A 128 28.26 9.54 -10.26
C VAL A 128 29.35 9.11 -11.27
N PRO A 129 30.56 8.72 -10.83
CA PRO A 129 31.62 8.32 -11.74
C PRO A 129 31.25 7.12 -12.61
N GLY A 130 31.57 7.18 -13.90
CA GLY A 130 31.42 6.05 -14.82
C GLY A 130 32.62 5.11 -14.85
N TYR A 131 32.39 3.88 -15.28
CA TYR A 131 33.38 2.81 -15.43
C TYR A 131 34.23 2.92 -16.70
N TRP A 132 34.73 4.11 -17.01
CA TRP A 132 35.50 4.36 -18.22
C TRP A 132 36.75 5.17 -17.91
N ASN A 133 37.80 4.90 -18.66
CA ASN A 133 39.07 5.62 -18.61
C ASN A 133 39.33 6.22 -19.98
N ARG A 134 39.37 7.55 -20.06
CA ARG A 134 39.50 8.25 -21.33
C ARG A 134 40.98 8.37 -21.72
N PRO A 135 41.40 7.85 -22.88
CA PRO A 135 42.82 7.80 -23.25
C PRO A 135 43.40 9.14 -23.73
N GLY A 136 42.58 10.18 -23.93
CA GLY A 136 43.03 11.49 -24.42
C GLY A 136 41.91 12.53 -24.62
N PRO A 137 42.15 13.62 -25.36
CA PRO A 137 41.14 14.64 -25.71
C PRO A 137 39.89 14.06 -26.41
N GLU A 138 38.83 14.86 -26.48
CA GLU A 138 37.50 14.37 -26.87
C GLU A 138 37.49 13.97 -28.34
N ALA A 139 37.03 12.75 -28.61
CA ALA A 139 36.83 12.22 -29.95
C ALA A 139 35.47 11.48 -29.97
N PRO A 140 34.77 11.38 -31.10
CA PRO A 140 33.58 10.53 -31.17
C PRO A 140 33.93 9.06 -30.93
N ASP A 141 33.08 8.36 -30.19
CA ASP A 141 33.08 6.89 -30.09
C ASP A 141 34.40 6.23 -29.65
N TRP A 142 35.24 6.94 -28.88
CA TRP A 142 36.56 6.45 -28.45
C TRP A 142 36.53 5.22 -27.52
N TRP A 143 35.45 5.03 -26.74
CA TRP A 143 35.38 3.98 -25.73
C TRP A 143 35.09 2.61 -26.33
N ASP A 144 35.75 1.55 -25.88
CA ASP A 144 35.61 0.21 -26.48
C ASP A 144 35.46 -0.79 -25.33
N PRO A 145 34.31 -1.51 -25.24
CA PRO A 145 34.08 -2.46 -24.15
C PRO A 145 35.10 -3.60 -24.12
N ASP A 146 35.73 -3.93 -25.25
CA ASP A 146 36.69 -5.04 -25.36
C ASP A 146 38.13 -4.61 -25.02
N ARG A 147 38.38 -3.30 -24.89
CA ARG A 147 39.67 -2.73 -24.50
C ARG A 147 39.77 -2.56 -23.00
N ALA A 148 40.58 -3.40 -22.35
CA ALA A 148 40.75 -3.36 -20.90
C ALA A 148 41.21 -1.99 -20.37
N ASP A 149 42.04 -1.26 -21.12
CA ASP A 149 42.55 0.07 -20.79
C ASP A 149 41.53 1.20 -20.90
N HIS A 150 40.38 0.94 -21.55
CA HIS A 150 39.25 1.87 -21.62
C HIS A 150 38.32 1.78 -20.40
N TRP A 151 38.53 0.80 -19.51
CA TRP A 151 37.79 0.67 -18.27
C TRP A 151 38.56 1.30 -17.11
N ASN A 152 37.88 2.05 -16.26
CA ASN A 152 38.44 2.52 -15.00
C ASN A 152 38.12 1.51 -13.87
N PRO A 153 39.09 0.72 -13.37
CA PRO A 153 38.85 -0.24 -12.28
C PRO A 153 38.62 0.45 -10.93
N ASP A 154 39.03 1.72 -10.81
CA ASP A 154 38.90 2.54 -9.61
C ASP A 154 37.67 3.44 -9.63
N ALA A 155 36.83 3.32 -10.67
CA ALA A 155 35.55 4.00 -10.72
C ALA A 155 34.76 3.77 -9.41
N ASP A 156 34.00 4.80 -9.03
CA ASP A 156 33.02 4.82 -7.95
C ASP A 156 33.37 4.09 -6.64
N ALA A 157 34.64 4.14 -6.24
CA ALA A 157 35.17 3.50 -5.04
C ALA A 157 34.32 3.76 -3.78
N ASN A 158 33.70 4.95 -3.68
CA ASN A 158 32.83 5.34 -2.58
C ASN A 158 31.52 4.52 -2.54
N GLN A 159 30.86 4.30 -3.68
CA GLN A 159 29.67 3.44 -3.76
C GLN A 159 30.03 1.96 -3.55
N ARG A 160 31.18 1.50 -4.07
CA ARG A 160 31.67 0.13 -3.84
C ARG A 160 32.02 -0.15 -2.38
N TRP A 161 32.52 0.85 -1.66
CA TRP A 161 32.66 0.75 -0.21
C TRP A 161 31.30 0.50 0.46
N TRP A 162 30.27 1.25 0.07
CA TRP A 162 28.91 1.05 0.59
C TRP A 162 28.32 -0.33 0.31
N LEU A 163 28.54 -0.88 -0.89
CA LEU A 163 28.16 -2.26 -1.22
C LEU A 163 28.79 -3.27 -0.25
N THR A 164 30.10 -3.13 -0.02
CA THR A 164 30.84 -4.01 0.90
C THR A 164 30.37 -3.81 2.35
N ALA A 165 30.15 -2.56 2.76
CA ALA A 165 29.71 -2.20 4.10
C ALA A 165 28.29 -2.69 4.40
N ALA A 166 27.37 -2.60 3.44
CA ALA A 166 26.01 -3.12 3.53
C ALA A 166 26.01 -4.65 3.65
N LYS A 167 26.78 -5.34 2.78
CA LYS A 167 26.93 -6.80 2.81
C LYS A 167 27.47 -7.29 4.16
N ALA A 168 28.50 -6.63 4.67
CA ALA A 168 29.12 -6.96 5.96
C ALA A 168 28.14 -6.83 7.15
N ARG A 169 27.05 -6.07 6.98
CA ARG A 169 26.04 -5.78 8.01
C ARG A 169 24.72 -6.52 7.79
N GLY A 170 24.67 -7.45 6.84
CA GLY A 170 23.51 -8.34 6.65
C GLY A 170 22.61 -7.97 5.47
N ALA A 171 23.02 -7.06 4.59
CA ALA A 171 22.40 -6.95 3.28
C ALA A 171 22.65 -8.24 2.48
N THR A 172 21.58 -8.80 1.95
CA THR A 172 21.58 -10.10 1.25
C THR A 172 21.02 -10.01 -0.16
N THR A 173 20.45 -8.87 -0.54
CA THR A 173 19.86 -8.65 -1.86
C THR A 173 20.41 -7.36 -2.44
N PHE A 174 20.85 -7.41 -3.69
CA PHE A 174 21.50 -6.29 -4.36
C PHE A 174 20.90 -6.11 -5.75
N GLU A 175 20.58 -4.88 -6.12
CA GLU A 175 20.22 -4.52 -7.50
C GLU A 175 21.24 -3.51 -8.01
N ALA A 176 21.68 -3.64 -9.26
CA ALA A 176 22.34 -2.56 -9.97
C ALA A 176 21.30 -1.85 -10.84
N PHE A 177 21.41 -0.53 -10.99
CA PHE A 177 20.57 0.22 -11.91
C PHE A 177 21.37 1.36 -12.55
N SER A 178 20.83 2.00 -13.58
CA SER A 178 21.47 3.15 -14.22
C SER A 178 20.46 4.24 -14.52
N ASN A 179 20.80 5.47 -14.12
CA ASN A 179 19.99 6.65 -14.45
C ASN A 179 20.24 7.15 -15.88
N SER A 180 21.43 6.91 -16.42
CA SER A 180 21.83 7.42 -17.74
C SER A 180 23.01 6.67 -18.31
N ALA A 181 23.10 6.67 -19.65
CA ALA A 181 24.30 6.19 -20.33
C ALA A 181 25.47 7.17 -20.16
N PRO A 182 26.73 6.72 -20.32
CA PRO A 182 27.88 7.62 -20.33
C PRO A 182 27.72 8.77 -21.33
N TYR A 183 28.19 9.97 -20.97
CA TYR A 183 27.96 11.20 -21.74
C TYR A 183 28.34 11.08 -23.23
N PHE A 184 29.42 10.36 -23.53
CA PHE A 184 29.90 10.15 -24.91
C PHE A 184 29.05 9.16 -25.71
N MET A 185 28.03 8.54 -25.11
CA MET A 185 26.98 7.74 -25.78
C MET A 185 25.67 8.52 -25.94
N THR A 186 25.55 9.70 -25.32
CA THR A 186 24.31 10.47 -25.32
C THR A 186 24.20 11.41 -26.52
N SER A 187 22.98 11.87 -26.80
CA SER A 187 22.64 12.80 -27.88
C SER A 187 22.98 14.24 -27.49
N SER A 188 22.81 14.61 -26.22
CA SER A 188 23.16 15.95 -25.71
C SER A 188 24.63 16.13 -25.39
N GLY A 189 25.39 15.03 -25.26
CA GLY A 189 26.74 15.05 -24.69
C GLY A 189 26.75 15.21 -23.18
N LEU A 190 25.59 15.19 -22.51
CA LEU A 190 25.42 15.24 -21.07
C LEU A 190 24.63 14.01 -20.60
N VAL A 191 24.84 13.61 -19.34
CA VAL A 191 24.14 12.48 -18.71
C VAL A 191 22.81 12.86 -18.06
N SER A 192 22.49 14.16 -17.98
CA SER A 192 21.29 14.69 -17.32
C SER A 192 20.00 14.64 -18.15
N GLY A 193 20.12 14.38 -19.46
CA GLY A 193 18.99 14.24 -20.36
C GLY A 193 19.24 14.85 -21.74
N ALA A 194 18.25 14.73 -22.62
CA ALA A 194 18.31 15.30 -23.96
C ALA A 194 18.02 16.81 -23.94
N ALA A 195 18.20 17.49 -25.07
CA ALA A 195 17.87 18.92 -25.16
C ALA A 195 16.39 19.21 -24.86
N LYS A 196 15.50 18.26 -25.17
CA LYS A 196 14.08 18.28 -24.78
C LYS A 196 13.80 17.08 -23.88
N GLY A 197 13.10 17.31 -22.79
CA GLY A 197 12.96 16.29 -21.74
C GLY A 197 12.16 15.05 -22.11
N TRP A 198 11.43 15.07 -23.23
CA TRP A 198 10.67 13.95 -23.78
C TRP A 198 11.39 13.24 -24.94
N GLU A 199 12.64 13.57 -25.22
CA GLU A 199 13.44 12.91 -26.26
C GLU A 199 14.44 11.95 -25.62
N ASP A 200 14.57 10.74 -26.18
CA ASP A 200 15.59 9.79 -25.76
C ASP A 200 16.99 10.41 -25.79
N ASN A 201 17.74 10.26 -24.70
CA ASN A 201 19.08 10.81 -24.65
C ASN A 201 20.16 9.81 -25.10
N LEU A 202 19.86 8.51 -25.28
CA LEU A 202 20.82 7.58 -25.88
C LEU A 202 20.82 7.73 -27.41
N ARG A 203 22.00 7.85 -28.04
CA ARG A 203 22.07 7.83 -29.51
C ARG A 203 21.63 6.47 -30.07
N SER A 204 20.90 6.50 -31.18
CA SER A 204 20.27 5.31 -31.77
C SER A 204 21.21 4.15 -32.16
N ASP A 205 22.49 4.44 -32.35
CA ASP A 205 23.58 3.52 -32.70
C ASP A 205 24.32 2.94 -31.48
N GLN A 206 24.00 3.38 -30.25
CA GLN A 206 24.79 3.07 -29.04
C GLN A 206 24.19 1.98 -28.14
N TYR A 207 23.02 1.43 -28.45
CA TYR A 207 22.34 0.41 -27.62
C TYR A 207 23.23 -0.79 -27.28
N GLY A 208 23.96 -1.33 -28.26
CA GLY A 208 24.87 -2.46 -28.03
C GLY A 208 26.04 -2.10 -27.11
N ARG A 209 26.62 -0.90 -27.28
CA ARG A 209 27.73 -0.41 -26.45
C ARG A 209 27.28 -0.09 -25.04
N PHE A 210 26.08 0.46 -24.86
CA PHE A 210 25.52 0.70 -23.54
C PHE A 210 25.19 -0.61 -22.81
N ALA A 211 24.63 -1.61 -23.50
CA ALA A 211 24.48 -2.95 -22.92
C ALA A 211 25.82 -3.58 -22.51
N ALA A 212 26.85 -3.44 -23.34
CA ALA A 212 28.21 -3.90 -23.01
C ALA A 212 28.79 -3.14 -21.80
N TYR A 213 28.53 -1.84 -21.70
CA TYR A 213 28.90 -0.99 -20.57
C TYR A 213 28.25 -1.48 -19.26
N LEU A 214 26.92 -1.59 -19.23
CA LEU A 214 26.18 -2.03 -18.04
C LEU A 214 26.64 -3.40 -17.55
N THR A 215 26.78 -4.38 -18.47
CA THR A 215 27.23 -5.73 -18.10
C THR A 215 28.70 -5.76 -17.64
N GLY A 216 29.57 -4.94 -18.23
CA GLY A 216 30.98 -4.87 -17.84
C GLY A 216 31.20 -4.12 -16.53
N ALA A 217 30.39 -3.10 -16.24
CA ALA A 217 30.37 -2.41 -14.95
C ALA A 217 29.83 -3.33 -13.85
N LEU A 218 28.75 -4.07 -14.12
CA LEU A 218 28.19 -5.08 -13.21
C LEU A 218 29.26 -6.09 -12.79
N ASP A 219 29.95 -6.71 -13.75
CA ASP A 219 30.99 -7.72 -13.50
C ASP A 219 32.15 -7.17 -12.66
N ARG A 220 32.58 -5.93 -12.92
CA ARG A 220 33.64 -5.25 -12.16
C ARG A 220 33.20 -4.92 -10.73
N ALA A 221 32.00 -4.40 -10.55
CA ALA A 221 31.45 -4.11 -9.23
C ALA A 221 31.34 -5.40 -8.38
N GLN A 222 30.87 -6.51 -8.98
CA GLN A 222 30.82 -7.81 -8.31
C GLN A 222 32.22 -8.31 -7.95
N SER A 223 33.16 -8.25 -8.89
CA SER A 223 34.54 -8.70 -8.68
C SER A 223 35.25 -7.91 -7.58
N ALA A 224 35.02 -6.60 -7.51
CA ALA A 224 35.67 -5.73 -6.53
C ALA A 224 35.09 -5.83 -5.11
N THR A 225 33.81 -6.15 -4.98
CA THR A 225 33.09 -6.10 -3.68
C THR A 225 32.69 -7.49 -3.16
N GLY A 226 32.76 -8.51 -4.02
CA GLY A 226 32.22 -9.84 -3.76
C GLY A 226 30.69 -9.89 -3.68
N VAL A 227 29.97 -8.81 -4.01
CA VAL A 227 28.51 -8.82 -4.14
C VAL A 227 28.10 -9.62 -5.38
N THR A 228 26.94 -10.25 -5.32
CA THR A 228 26.24 -10.79 -6.50
C THR A 228 24.95 -10.02 -6.66
N PHE A 229 24.70 -9.46 -7.83
CA PHE A 229 23.48 -8.71 -8.09
C PHE A 229 22.34 -9.63 -8.52
N ASP A 230 21.18 -9.43 -7.91
CA ASP A 230 19.95 -10.20 -8.14
C ASP A 230 19.14 -9.70 -9.36
N SER A 231 19.64 -8.71 -10.10
CA SER A 231 18.95 -7.45 -10.46
C SER A 231 19.88 -6.53 -11.23
N LEU A 232 19.65 -6.31 -12.54
CA LEU A 232 20.12 -5.13 -13.28
C LEU A 232 18.93 -4.40 -13.93
N SER A 233 18.70 -3.14 -13.57
CA SER A 233 17.74 -2.23 -14.23
C SER A 233 18.49 -1.30 -15.21
N PRO A 234 18.22 -1.34 -16.53
CA PRO A 234 18.99 -0.55 -17.51
C PRO A 234 18.61 0.93 -17.55
N VAL A 235 17.45 1.30 -17.01
CA VAL A 235 16.85 2.63 -17.11
C VAL A 235 16.18 2.99 -15.79
N ASN A 236 15.97 4.28 -15.55
CA ASN A 236 15.30 4.81 -14.37
C ASN A 236 14.30 5.88 -14.80
N GLU A 237 13.04 5.79 -14.33
CA GLU A 237 11.96 6.72 -14.65
C GLU A 237 11.83 7.07 -16.14
N PRO A 238 11.77 6.03 -17.02
CA PRO A 238 12.09 6.20 -18.43
C PRO A 238 11.10 7.05 -19.22
N ASP A 239 9.79 6.82 -19.17
CA ASP A 239 8.85 7.48 -20.10
C ASP A 239 8.43 8.90 -19.60
N THR A 240 9.24 9.58 -18.80
CA THR A 240 8.94 10.92 -18.27
C THR A 240 9.55 12.07 -19.08
N ASP A 241 8.98 13.27 -18.99
CA ASP A 241 9.33 14.42 -19.84
C ASP A 241 10.22 15.48 -19.15
N TYR A 242 10.78 15.18 -17.96
CA TYR A 242 11.55 16.13 -17.17
C TYR A 242 13.07 15.94 -17.22
N TRP A 243 13.58 14.91 -17.90
CA TRP A 243 15.02 14.67 -18.05
C TRP A 243 15.65 15.52 -19.16
N HIS A 244 16.18 16.69 -18.81
CA HIS A 244 16.76 17.63 -19.76
C HIS A 244 18.25 17.89 -19.54
N ALA A 245 18.95 18.19 -20.62
CA ALA A 245 20.36 18.59 -20.63
C ALA A 245 20.58 19.79 -19.69
N GLY A 246 21.52 19.63 -18.75
CA GLY A 246 21.79 20.62 -17.70
C GLY A 246 20.93 20.47 -16.45
N GLY A 247 20.12 19.41 -16.33
CA GLY A 247 19.34 19.09 -15.14
C GLY A 247 20.21 18.77 -13.92
N GLY A 248 19.64 18.87 -12.71
CA GLY A 248 20.40 18.75 -11.46
C GLY A 248 20.95 17.35 -11.12
N GLN A 249 20.73 16.34 -11.97
CA GLN A 249 21.12 14.95 -11.76
C GLN A 249 21.23 14.18 -13.10
N GLU A 250 21.80 12.97 -13.05
CA GLU A 250 21.71 12.00 -14.16
C GLU A 250 20.24 11.59 -14.42
N GLY A 251 19.90 11.41 -15.70
CA GLY A 251 18.58 10.97 -16.14
C GLY A 251 18.48 10.89 -17.66
N SER A 252 17.54 10.11 -18.17
CA SER A 252 17.24 10.02 -19.60
C SER A 252 15.80 9.60 -19.80
N HIS A 253 15.09 10.29 -20.71
CA HIS A 253 13.85 9.76 -21.26
C HIS A 253 14.13 8.50 -22.09
N TRP A 254 13.17 7.58 -22.11
CA TRP A 254 13.10 6.42 -22.97
C TRP A 254 11.65 6.14 -23.37
N ASP A 255 11.33 6.35 -24.63
CA ASP A 255 10.05 5.92 -25.21
C ASP A 255 9.84 4.40 -24.98
N PRO A 256 8.60 3.90 -24.85
CA PRO A 256 8.35 2.47 -24.61
C PRO A 256 9.01 1.53 -25.65
N ALA A 257 9.11 1.95 -26.92
CA ALA A 257 9.81 1.19 -27.95
C ALA A 257 11.33 1.10 -27.71
N SER A 258 11.92 2.17 -27.19
CA SER A 258 13.34 2.27 -26.85
C SER A 258 13.67 1.45 -25.61
N GLN A 259 12.79 1.48 -24.60
CA GLN A 259 12.90 0.60 -23.44
C GLN A 259 12.88 -0.89 -23.86
N ALA A 260 11.93 -1.29 -24.72
CA ALA A 260 11.84 -2.65 -25.25
C ALA A 260 13.12 -3.08 -26.02
N ARG A 261 13.67 -2.18 -26.83
CA ARG A 261 14.95 -2.40 -27.52
C ARG A 261 16.10 -2.55 -26.53
N MET A 262 16.15 -1.73 -25.48
CA MET A 262 17.21 -1.79 -24.47
C MET A 262 17.13 -3.09 -23.66
N ILE A 263 15.93 -3.52 -23.24
CA ILE A 263 15.71 -4.78 -22.51
C ILE A 263 16.24 -5.98 -23.31
N THR A 264 15.84 -6.09 -24.58
CA THR A 264 16.26 -7.22 -25.44
C THR A 264 17.75 -7.17 -25.76
N THR A 265 18.31 -5.97 -25.98
CA THR A 265 19.75 -5.79 -26.21
C THR A 265 20.57 -6.15 -24.97
N LEU A 266 20.12 -5.74 -23.78
CA LEU A 266 20.78 -6.08 -22.52
C LEU A 266 20.70 -7.58 -22.24
N ARG A 267 19.56 -8.22 -22.50
CA ARG A 267 19.42 -9.68 -22.32
C ARG A 267 20.43 -10.43 -23.16
N ALA A 268 20.57 -10.06 -24.43
CA ALA A 268 21.57 -10.65 -25.32
C ALA A 268 23.02 -10.43 -24.83
N ALA A 269 23.34 -9.23 -24.31
CA ALA A 269 24.66 -8.94 -23.77
C ALA A 269 24.98 -9.73 -22.49
N LEU A 270 24.00 -9.90 -21.60
CA LEU A 270 24.14 -10.74 -20.40
C LEU A 270 24.34 -12.21 -20.78
N ASP A 271 23.56 -12.73 -21.73
CA ASP A 271 23.67 -14.11 -22.21
C ASP A 271 25.04 -14.39 -22.86
N ALA A 272 25.55 -13.45 -23.66
CA ALA A 272 26.87 -13.56 -24.29
C ALA A 272 28.02 -13.64 -23.27
N LYS A 273 27.83 -13.06 -22.07
CA LYS A 273 28.78 -13.15 -20.95
C LYS A 273 28.47 -14.29 -19.98
N GLY A 274 27.44 -15.09 -20.22
CA GLY A 274 27.01 -16.17 -19.32
C GLY A 274 26.41 -15.68 -17.99
N LEU A 275 25.94 -14.44 -17.94
CA LEU A 275 25.36 -13.83 -16.74
C LEU A 275 23.86 -14.11 -16.66
N ALA A 276 23.44 -14.91 -15.68
CA ALA A 276 22.03 -15.22 -15.44
C ALA A 276 21.27 -14.11 -14.70
N THR A 277 21.90 -12.96 -14.43
CA THR A 277 21.29 -11.83 -13.72
C THR A 277 19.97 -11.46 -14.39
N PRO A 278 18.85 -11.49 -13.66
CA PRO A 278 17.56 -11.01 -14.17
C PRO A 278 17.66 -9.56 -14.63
N ILE A 279 16.85 -9.18 -15.62
CA ILE A 279 16.61 -7.76 -15.92
C ILE A 279 15.44 -7.32 -15.06
N ALA A 280 15.65 -6.27 -14.27
CA ALA A 280 14.55 -5.54 -13.65
C ALA A 280 14.05 -4.50 -14.63
N ALA A 281 12.74 -4.42 -14.83
CA ALA A 281 12.16 -3.39 -15.67
C ALA A 281 10.79 -2.92 -15.15
N MET A 282 10.41 -1.68 -15.38
CA MET A 282 11.18 -0.64 -16.09
C MET A 282 11.55 0.54 -15.20
N ASP A 283 11.39 0.41 -13.88
CA ASP A 283 11.61 1.52 -12.94
C ASP A 283 10.77 2.75 -13.31
N GLU A 284 9.53 2.53 -13.76
CA GLU A 284 8.64 3.65 -14.08
C GLU A 284 8.35 4.50 -12.86
N THR A 285 8.29 5.82 -13.04
CA THR A 285 8.05 6.80 -11.96
C THR A 285 6.74 6.51 -11.21
N ASN A 286 5.77 5.90 -11.90
CA ASN A 286 4.43 5.67 -11.37
C ASN A 286 3.80 4.36 -11.87
N PRO A 287 2.97 3.67 -11.07
CA PRO A 287 2.38 2.37 -11.46
C PRO A 287 1.43 2.43 -12.65
N GLY A 288 0.73 3.55 -12.84
CA GLY A 288 -0.16 3.75 -13.98
C GLY A 288 0.58 3.85 -15.32
N LYS A 289 1.82 4.35 -15.27
CA LYS A 289 2.72 4.48 -16.42
C LYS A 289 3.39 3.15 -16.72
N PHE A 290 3.93 2.49 -15.68
CA PHE A 290 4.37 1.09 -15.72
C PHE A 290 3.36 0.19 -16.46
N ARG A 291 2.08 0.29 -16.10
CA ARG A 291 1.01 -0.49 -16.74
C ARG A 291 0.83 -0.16 -18.21
N SER A 292 0.92 1.11 -18.58
CA SER A 292 0.73 1.54 -19.97
C SER A 292 1.86 1.02 -20.86
N ASP A 293 3.08 1.07 -20.35
CA ASP A 293 4.27 0.69 -21.10
C ASP A 293 4.42 -0.83 -21.16
N TRP A 294 4.17 -1.56 -20.06
CA TRP A 294 4.13 -3.03 -20.06
C TRP A 294 3.21 -3.58 -21.15
N GLU A 295 2.07 -2.92 -21.36
CA GLU A 295 1.10 -3.33 -22.36
C GLU A 295 1.55 -3.07 -23.79
N SER A 296 2.50 -2.15 -24.00
CA SER A 296 3.12 -1.93 -25.30
C SER A 296 4.15 -3.00 -25.65
N TYR A 297 4.68 -3.72 -24.66
CA TYR A 297 5.72 -4.73 -24.87
C TYR A 297 5.20 -5.97 -25.56
N ALA A 298 5.95 -6.41 -26.57
CA ALA A 298 5.75 -7.71 -27.20
C ALA A 298 6.09 -8.87 -26.24
N PRO A 299 5.53 -10.08 -26.44
CA PRO A 299 5.72 -11.21 -25.52
C PRO A 299 7.19 -11.61 -25.27
N ASP A 300 8.05 -11.49 -26.27
CA ASP A 300 9.49 -11.77 -26.16
C ASP A 300 10.23 -10.75 -25.29
N VAL A 301 9.84 -9.47 -25.37
CA VAL A 301 10.34 -8.41 -24.47
C VAL A 301 9.91 -8.70 -23.03
N ARG A 302 8.63 -9.00 -22.80
CA ARG A 302 8.11 -9.35 -21.46
C ARG A 302 8.84 -10.56 -20.87
N LYS A 303 9.13 -11.57 -21.68
CA LYS A 303 9.89 -12.76 -21.27
C LYS A 303 11.34 -12.47 -20.86
N ALA A 304 11.95 -11.41 -21.39
CA ALA A 304 13.30 -11.00 -21.00
C ALA A 304 13.35 -10.30 -19.63
N VAL A 305 12.21 -9.83 -19.12
CA VAL A 305 12.09 -9.18 -17.81
C VAL A 305 11.92 -10.24 -16.73
N GLY A 306 12.86 -10.31 -15.79
CA GLY A 306 12.84 -11.26 -14.67
C GLY A 306 12.36 -10.66 -13.35
N ARG A 307 12.23 -9.33 -13.28
CA ARG A 307 11.66 -8.59 -12.15
C ARG A 307 10.93 -7.35 -12.66
N LEU A 308 9.76 -7.08 -12.11
CA LEU A 308 9.00 -5.87 -12.35
C LEU A 308 9.36 -4.83 -11.29
N ASN A 309 9.68 -3.63 -11.72
CA ASN A 309 9.98 -2.49 -10.85
C ASN A 309 9.06 -1.32 -11.20
N THR A 310 8.55 -0.64 -10.18
CA THR A 310 7.84 0.64 -10.30
C THR A 310 8.11 1.50 -9.07
N HIS A 311 8.10 2.80 -9.26
CA HIS A 311 8.12 3.80 -8.20
C HIS A 311 6.69 4.18 -7.83
N THR A 312 6.53 4.94 -6.75
CA THR A 312 5.21 5.36 -6.24
C THR A 312 5.14 6.83 -5.84
N TYR A 313 5.91 7.69 -6.53
CA TYR A 313 5.81 9.15 -6.40
C TYR A 313 4.38 9.63 -6.62
N GLY A 314 3.69 9.01 -7.58
CA GLY A 314 2.26 8.98 -7.80
C GLY A 314 1.72 7.55 -7.65
N THR A 315 0.46 7.45 -7.24
CA THR A 315 -0.10 6.20 -6.70
C THR A 315 -1.15 5.54 -7.57
N ASN A 316 -1.61 6.24 -8.60
CA ASN A 316 -2.63 5.74 -9.50
C ASN A 316 -2.12 4.48 -10.22
N GLY A 317 -2.93 3.44 -10.26
CA GLY A 317 -2.63 2.22 -11.02
C GLY A 317 -1.95 1.08 -10.24
N ARG A 318 -1.68 1.22 -8.94
CA ARG A 318 -0.97 0.18 -8.13
C ARG A 318 -1.59 -1.21 -8.24
N THR A 319 -2.91 -1.32 -8.11
CA THR A 319 -3.61 -2.61 -8.23
C THR A 319 -3.46 -3.23 -9.62
N GLY A 320 -3.29 -2.42 -10.66
CA GLY A 320 -3.02 -2.88 -12.02
C GLY A 320 -1.62 -3.46 -12.14
N ALA A 321 -0.60 -2.79 -11.59
CA ALA A 321 0.76 -3.30 -11.55
C ALA A 321 0.86 -4.61 -10.74
N ARG A 322 0.18 -4.67 -9.59
CA ARG A 322 0.02 -5.90 -8.79
C ARG A 322 -0.58 -7.05 -9.60
N ASP A 323 -1.67 -6.78 -10.30
CA ASP A 323 -2.41 -7.82 -11.02
C ASP A 323 -1.65 -8.28 -12.29
N ILE A 324 -0.89 -7.38 -12.94
CA ILE A 324 0.12 -7.75 -13.97
C ILE A 324 1.13 -8.74 -13.36
N ALA A 325 1.75 -8.39 -12.23
CA ALA A 325 2.78 -9.22 -11.60
C ALA A 325 2.27 -10.63 -11.23
N LYS A 326 1.04 -10.73 -10.74
CA LYS A 326 0.37 -12.02 -10.47
C LYS A 326 0.10 -12.81 -11.73
N GLY A 327 -0.38 -12.15 -12.79
CA GLY A 327 -0.66 -12.78 -14.08
C GLY A 327 0.60 -13.29 -14.80
N GLU A 328 1.69 -12.53 -14.72
CA GLU A 328 2.99 -12.85 -15.33
C GLU A 328 3.85 -13.74 -14.43
N THR A 329 3.41 -14.01 -13.19
CA THR A 329 4.17 -14.73 -12.16
C THR A 329 5.56 -14.16 -11.87
N THR A 330 5.73 -12.86 -12.14
CA THR A 330 7.03 -12.16 -12.04
C THR A 330 7.05 -11.31 -10.76
N PRO A 331 8.12 -11.36 -9.95
CA PRO A 331 8.23 -10.54 -8.74
C PRO A 331 8.10 -9.04 -9.04
N LEU A 332 7.35 -8.33 -8.21
CA LEU A 332 7.17 -6.88 -8.28
C LEU A 332 7.84 -6.18 -7.10
N TRP A 333 8.62 -5.15 -7.36
CA TRP A 333 9.22 -4.28 -6.36
C TRP A 333 8.59 -2.89 -6.41
N MET A 334 8.38 -2.31 -5.22
CA MET A 334 8.38 -0.86 -5.08
C MET A 334 9.87 -0.48 -4.96
N SER A 335 10.48 -0.10 -6.08
CA SER A 335 11.94 0.02 -6.20
C SER A 335 12.47 1.39 -5.81
N GLU A 336 11.61 2.41 -5.75
CA GLU A 336 12.01 3.75 -5.33
C GLU A 336 10.80 4.58 -4.90
N VAL A 337 10.91 5.18 -3.72
CA VAL A 337 10.13 6.35 -3.34
C VAL A 337 10.80 7.00 -2.13
N ASP A 338 10.65 8.30 -1.97
CA ASP A 338 10.72 8.98 -0.68
C ASP A 338 9.73 10.15 -0.70
N LEU A 339 9.49 10.77 0.45
CA LEU A 339 8.60 11.90 0.60
C LEU A 339 9.34 13.04 1.31
N GLY A 340 9.29 14.23 0.71
CA GLY A 340 9.73 15.48 1.34
C GLY A 340 8.90 15.90 2.57
N GLY A 341 7.77 15.22 2.83
CA GLY A 341 6.89 15.49 3.95
C GLY A 341 5.97 16.71 3.75
N SER A 342 4.98 16.83 4.62
CA SER A 342 3.94 17.87 4.58
C SER A 342 4.30 19.18 5.30
N VAL A 343 5.50 19.25 5.88
CA VAL A 343 5.99 20.39 6.66
C VAL A 343 7.42 20.78 6.23
N PRO A 344 7.89 22.01 6.58
CA PRO A 344 9.29 22.39 6.49
C PRO A 344 10.26 21.39 7.14
N GLN A 345 11.55 21.54 6.87
CA GLN A 345 12.59 20.68 7.47
C GLN A 345 12.42 20.55 8.98
N SER A 346 12.33 19.32 9.46
CA SER A 346 12.12 19.01 10.86
C SER A 346 12.70 17.65 11.24
N PHE A 347 13.37 17.61 12.39
CA PHE A 347 13.92 16.39 12.96
C PHE A 347 13.04 15.79 14.06
N THR A 348 12.00 16.51 14.48
CA THR A 348 11.15 16.17 15.63
C THR A 348 9.66 16.06 15.30
N ASP A 349 9.21 16.69 14.21
CA ASP A 349 7.82 16.62 13.76
C ASP A 349 7.49 15.23 13.20
N MET A 350 6.35 14.68 13.61
CA MET A 350 5.90 13.36 13.18
C MET A 350 5.23 13.37 11.80
N SER A 351 4.79 14.52 11.29
CA SER A 351 4.01 14.60 10.05
C SER A 351 4.73 13.95 8.85
N PRO A 352 6.04 14.20 8.59
CA PRO A 352 6.76 13.50 7.53
C PRO A 352 6.86 11.98 7.75
N ALA A 353 6.95 11.54 9.01
CA ALA A 353 7.02 10.13 9.39
C ALA A 353 5.67 9.42 9.20
N LEU A 354 4.57 10.11 9.49
CA LEU A 354 3.20 9.63 9.26
C LEU A 354 2.88 9.58 7.75
N ASP A 355 3.36 10.54 6.98
CA ASP A 355 3.27 10.53 5.51
C ASP A 355 3.99 9.31 4.93
N LEU A 356 5.21 9.03 5.40
CA LEU A 356 5.97 7.84 5.00
C LEU A 356 5.29 6.53 5.43
N ALA A 357 4.83 6.45 6.68
CA ALA A 357 4.14 5.27 7.20
C ALA A 357 2.86 4.95 6.41
N ARG A 358 2.09 5.98 6.04
CA ARG A 358 0.92 5.83 5.16
C ARG A 358 1.32 5.32 3.78
N ARG A 359 2.36 5.89 3.16
CA ARG A 359 2.86 5.44 1.86
C ARG A 359 3.28 3.97 1.90
N ILE A 360 4.03 3.54 2.92
CA ILE A 360 4.42 2.14 3.12
C ILE A 360 3.18 1.24 3.21
N ASN A 361 2.20 1.60 4.05
CA ASN A 361 1.00 0.80 4.23
C ASN A 361 0.19 0.68 2.93
N ASP A 362 -0.03 1.79 2.22
CA ASP A 362 -0.77 1.80 0.97
C ASP A 362 -0.04 1.00 -0.13
N ASP A 363 1.28 1.14 -0.26
CA ASP A 363 2.06 0.37 -1.24
C ASP A 363 1.99 -1.12 -0.94
N ILE A 364 2.25 -1.51 0.30
CA ILE A 364 2.20 -2.92 0.69
C ILE A 364 0.82 -3.52 0.43
N ARG A 365 -0.24 -2.78 0.75
CA ARG A 365 -1.63 -3.21 0.62
C ARG A 365 -2.10 -3.28 -0.84
N GLU A 366 -1.76 -2.28 -1.66
CA GLU A 366 -2.32 -2.13 -3.02
C GLU A 366 -1.43 -2.71 -4.10
N LEU A 367 -0.10 -2.60 -3.95
CA LEU A 367 0.89 -3.07 -4.92
C LEU A 367 1.32 -4.52 -4.62
N GLU A 368 1.20 -4.98 -3.38
CA GLU A 368 1.74 -6.27 -2.87
C GLU A 368 3.21 -6.54 -3.30
N PRO A 369 4.14 -5.59 -3.14
CA PRO A 369 5.49 -5.76 -3.63
C PRO A 369 6.26 -6.75 -2.75
N ARG A 370 7.24 -7.43 -3.36
CA ARG A 370 8.15 -8.33 -2.63
C ARG A 370 9.25 -7.57 -1.91
N ALA A 371 9.55 -6.35 -2.30
CA ALA A 371 10.49 -5.46 -1.64
C ALA A 371 9.98 -4.03 -1.68
N TRP A 372 10.40 -3.23 -0.70
CA TRP A 372 10.09 -1.81 -0.63
C TRP A 372 11.41 -1.05 -0.40
N VAL A 373 11.79 -0.23 -1.36
CA VAL A 373 13.11 0.39 -1.39
C VAL A 373 12.97 1.91 -1.45
N LEU A 374 13.55 2.57 -0.45
CA LEU A 374 13.61 4.03 -0.40
C LEU A 374 14.52 4.55 -1.54
N TRP A 375 14.30 5.79 -1.99
CA TRP A 375 15.24 6.50 -2.88
C TRP A 375 16.63 6.62 -2.23
N GLN A 376 16.93 7.71 -1.52
CA GLN A 376 18.15 7.84 -0.74
C GLN A 376 17.83 8.02 0.74
N ALA A 377 18.43 7.17 1.58
CA ALA A 377 18.21 7.20 3.02
C ALA A 377 18.97 8.32 3.73
N VAL A 378 20.03 8.83 3.09
CA VAL A 378 20.81 9.97 3.58
C VAL A 378 20.67 11.08 2.54
N GLU A 379 20.31 12.27 3.00
CA GLU A 379 20.09 13.44 2.15
C GLU A 379 21.01 14.59 2.58
N ASP A 380 21.34 15.46 1.63
CA ASP A 380 22.11 16.66 1.89
C ASP A 380 21.34 17.62 2.81
N TYR A 381 21.94 17.95 3.95
CA TYR A 381 21.33 18.86 4.93
C TYR A 381 21.07 20.24 4.33
N GLU A 382 22.03 20.78 3.58
CA GLU A 382 21.97 22.15 3.04
C GLU A 382 20.82 22.29 2.03
N ASN A 383 20.66 21.33 1.11
CA ASN A 383 19.56 21.31 0.16
C ASN A 383 18.16 21.27 0.83
N MET A 384 18.07 20.75 2.06
CA MET A 384 16.82 20.65 2.81
C MET A 384 16.50 21.89 3.64
N THR A 385 17.41 22.85 3.78
CA THR A 385 17.19 24.05 4.60
C THR A 385 16.16 25.01 4.00
N PRO A 386 15.64 26.00 4.78
CA PRO A 386 14.69 27.00 4.29
C PRO A 386 15.14 27.84 3.09
N GLY A 387 16.45 27.93 2.82
CA GLY A 387 17.00 28.63 1.65
C GLY A 387 16.88 27.84 0.34
N HIS A 388 16.54 26.57 0.43
CA HIS A 388 16.52 25.62 -0.68
C HIS A 388 15.14 24.91 -0.76
N GLU A 389 15.09 23.58 -0.72
CA GLU A 389 13.84 22.83 -0.85
C GLU A 389 12.94 22.96 0.40
N ASN A 390 13.53 23.29 1.56
CA ASN A 390 12.83 23.38 2.84
C ASN A 390 11.96 22.15 3.14
N SER A 391 12.59 20.97 3.06
CA SER A 391 11.88 19.68 2.98
C SER A 391 12.52 18.63 3.88
N ASN A 392 11.94 17.44 3.91
CA ASN A 392 12.35 16.33 4.77
C ASN A 392 12.79 15.11 3.98
N TRP A 393 13.34 15.24 2.76
CA TRP A 393 13.93 14.11 2.05
C TRP A 393 15.04 13.44 2.89
N GLY A 394 15.20 12.13 2.70
CA GLY A 394 16.09 11.29 3.49
C GLY A 394 15.56 10.92 4.88
N LEU A 395 16.11 9.85 5.45
CA LEU A 395 15.89 9.46 6.86
C LEU A 395 16.92 10.12 7.77
N ILE A 396 18.11 10.38 7.23
CA ILE A 396 19.23 11.05 7.88
C ILE A 396 19.59 12.25 7.00
N GLN A 397 19.82 13.42 7.60
CA GLN A 397 20.34 14.58 6.89
C GLN A 397 21.72 14.96 7.42
N THR A 398 22.64 15.25 6.50
CA THR A 398 24.03 15.59 6.78
C THR A 398 24.55 16.44 5.62
N ASP A 399 25.36 17.47 5.89
CA ASP A 399 25.94 18.28 4.81
C ASP A 399 26.88 17.39 3.98
N PHE A 400 26.69 17.35 2.65
CA PHE A 400 27.53 16.57 1.75
C PHE A 400 28.87 17.25 1.44
N THR A 401 28.98 18.54 1.74
CA THR A 401 30.17 19.38 1.54
C THR A 401 30.61 20.09 2.84
N PRO A 402 30.72 19.37 3.97
CA PRO A 402 31.03 19.99 5.24
C PRO A 402 32.48 20.49 5.26
N GLU A 403 32.77 21.48 6.10
CA GLU A 403 34.15 21.93 6.33
C GLU A 403 35.03 20.80 6.89
N ASP A 404 34.49 19.97 7.79
CA ASP A 404 35.13 18.79 8.33
C ASP A 404 34.16 17.60 8.43
N ALA A 405 34.28 16.67 7.49
CA ALA A 405 33.47 15.45 7.48
C ALA A 405 33.67 14.57 8.72
N ALA A 406 34.77 14.72 9.49
CA ALA A 406 34.99 13.94 10.71
C ALA A 406 34.03 14.33 11.84
N THR A 407 33.51 15.55 11.83
CA THR A 407 32.66 16.11 12.90
C THR A 407 31.24 16.46 12.43
N GLU A 408 30.93 16.29 11.14
CA GLU A 408 29.62 16.58 10.58
C GLU A 408 28.49 15.76 11.26
N PRO A 409 27.39 16.41 11.71
CA PRO A 409 26.29 15.71 12.38
C PRO A 409 25.45 14.81 11.45
N LEU A 410 25.18 13.59 11.90
CA LEU A 410 24.28 12.64 11.24
C LEU A 410 22.85 12.78 11.82
N ARG A 411 22.04 13.70 11.27
CA ARG A 411 20.76 14.11 11.87
C ARG A 411 19.62 13.16 11.45
N LYS A 412 19.24 12.23 12.33
CA LYS A 412 18.07 11.35 12.13
C LYS A 412 16.77 12.12 12.37
N ASN A 413 15.87 12.14 11.38
CA ASN A 413 14.52 12.69 11.56
C ASN A 413 13.53 11.60 12.03
N LYS A 414 12.26 11.96 12.26
CA LYS A 414 11.23 10.99 12.67
C LYS A 414 10.91 9.93 11.61
N LYS A 415 11.18 10.18 10.32
CA LYS A 415 11.03 9.15 9.28
C LYS A 415 11.97 7.97 9.53
N TYR A 416 13.20 8.21 10.00
CA TYR A 416 14.12 7.13 10.37
C TYR A 416 13.50 6.19 11.42
N TRP A 417 12.92 6.75 12.48
CA TRP A 417 12.37 5.96 13.58
C TRP A 417 11.07 5.26 13.20
N ALA A 418 10.21 5.90 12.42
CA ALA A 418 9.04 5.24 11.83
C ALA A 418 9.46 4.12 10.86
N MET A 419 10.50 4.30 10.05
CA MET A 419 11.03 3.22 9.21
C MET A 419 11.57 2.06 10.05
N ALA A 420 12.13 2.32 11.23
CA ALA A 420 12.58 1.29 12.16
C ALA A 420 11.42 0.45 12.72
N ASN A 421 10.22 1.02 12.89
CA ASN A 421 9.01 0.27 13.28
C ASN A 421 8.64 -0.83 12.26
N TYR A 422 8.97 -0.64 10.98
CA TYR A 422 8.78 -1.64 9.92
C TYR A 422 10.01 -2.54 9.76
N SER A 423 11.15 -1.95 9.41
CA SER A 423 12.35 -2.67 8.94
C SER A 423 12.96 -3.61 9.97
N ARG A 424 12.96 -3.25 11.25
CA ARG A 424 13.53 -4.09 12.31
C ARG A 424 12.69 -5.32 12.64
N PHE A 425 11.39 -5.28 12.36
CA PHE A 425 10.45 -6.32 12.80
C PHE A 425 9.89 -7.17 11.66
N VAL A 426 9.61 -6.56 10.50
CA VAL A 426 9.18 -7.26 9.29
C VAL A 426 10.41 -7.65 8.47
N ARG A 427 10.98 -8.82 8.77
CA ARG A 427 12.25 -9.29 8.19
C ARG A 427 12.05 -10.08 6.89
N PRO A 428 13.10 -10.23 6.04
CA PRO A 428 13.04 -11.13 4.90
C PRO A 428 12.53 -12.52 5.28
N GLY A 429 11.71 -13.12 4.44
CA GLY A 429 11.03 -14.38 4.75
C GLY A 429 9.58 -14.18 5.23
N SER A 430 9.25 -13.03 5.84
CA SER A 430 7.92 -12.74 6.39
C SER A 430 6.83 -12.82 5.31
N ARG A 431 5.60 -13.11 5.71
CA ARG A 431 4.44 -13.10 4.80
C ARG A 431 3.46 -12.04 5.26
N LEU A 432 3.34 -10.98 4.47
CA LEU A 432 2.37 -9.92 4.75
C LEU A 432 0.94 -10.45 4.58
N VAL A 433 0.03 -9.97 5.41
CA VAL A 433 -1.37 -10.40 5.42
C VAL A 433 -2.30 -9.20 5.40
N ASN A 434 -3.49 -9.38 4.84
CA ASN A 434 -4.46 -8.30 4.75
C ASN A 434 -4.99 -7.87 6.12
N THR A 435 -5.35 -6.60 6.21
CA THR A 435 -6.05 -5.98 7.32
C THR A 435 -7.28 -5.23 6.79
N ASP A 436 -8.30 -5.03 7.62
CA ASP A 436 -9.45 -4.20 7.26
C ASP A 436 -9.27 -2.71 7.60
N ASP A 437 -8.09 -2.33 8.08
CA ASP A 437 -7.68 -0.97 8.38
C ASP A 437 -6.45 -0.56 7.55
N PRO A 438 -6.54 0.49 6.71
CA PRO A 438 -5.42 0.91 5.87
C PRO A 438 -4.24 1.51 6.65
N GLN A 439 -4.40 1.82 7.93
CA GLN A 439 -3.31 2.31 8.78
C GLN A 439 -2.55 1.19 9.49
N THR A 440 -2.90 -0.08 9.22
CA THR A 440 -2.31 -1.24 9.89
C THR A 440 -1.69 -2.21 8.88
N LEU A 441 -0.40 -2.45 9.01
CA LEU A 441 0.33 -3.52 8.34
C LEU A 441 0.47 -4.71 9.28
N ALA A 442 0.26 -5.93 8.79
CA ALA A 442 0.53 -7.14 9.54
C ALA A 442 1.34 -8.14 8.72
N ALA A 443 2.26 -8.85 9.37
CA ALA A 443 3.09 -9.86 8.75
C ALA A 443 3.29 -11.07 9.66
N VAL A 444 3.06 -12.26 9.13
CA VAL A 444 3.48 -13.53 9.74
C VAL A 444 4.99 -13.61 9.63
N ARG A 445 5.65 -13.95 10.74
CA ARG A 445 7.12 -14.04 10.81
C ARG A 445 7.67 -15.14 9.89
N PRO A 446 8.95 -15.08 9.47
CA PRO A 446 9.54 -16.02 8.51
C PRO A 446 9.43 -17.50 8.88
N ASP A 447 9.49 -17.80 10.18
CA ASP A 447 9.38 -19.16 10.74
C ASP A 447 7.93 -19.64 10.91
N GLY A 448 6.94 -18.81 10.55
CA GLY A 448 5.52 -19.05 10.78
C GLY A 448 5.09 -18.97 12.25
N LYS A 449 5.99 -18.53 13.15
CA LYS A 449 5.76 -18.43 14.59
C LYS A 449 5.67 -16.98 15.02
N GLY A 450 4.45 -16.49 15.13
CA GLY A 450 4.15 -15.15 15.57
C GLY A 450 3.86 -14.19 14.43
N VAL A 451 3.35 -13.04 14.82
CA VAL A 451 2.90 -11.97 13.93
C VAL A 451 3.49 -10.65 14.40
N VAL A 452 3.91 -9.83 13.45
CA VAL A 452 4.25 -8.42 13.68
C VAL A 452 3.13 -7.57 13.13
N VAL A 453 2.70 -6.57 13.89
CA VAL A 453 1.67 -5.62 13.47
C VAL A 453 2.21 -4.22 13.67
N VAL A 454 2.19 -3.38 12.63
CA VAL A 454 2.58 -1.97 12.69
C VAL A 454 1.32 -1.13 12.45
N HIS A 455 0.92 -0.34 13.45
CA HIS A 455 -0.25 0.53 13.39
C HIS A 455 0.17 2.00 13.42
N THR A 456 -0.40 2.78 12.51
CA THR A 456 -0.19 4.24 12.45
C THR A 456 -1.42 4.95 12.99
N ASN A 457 -1.26 5.78 14.01
CA ASN A 457 -2.30 6.69 14.47
C ASN A 457 -2.00 8.12 13.98
N PRO A 458 -2.60 8.57 12.86
CA PRO A 458 -2.31 9.90 12.33
C PRO A 458 -3.10 11.02 13.03
N THR A 459 -3.97 10.71 13.99
CA THR A 459 -4.84 11.71 14.61
C THR A 459 -4.11 12.54 15.66
N GLY A 460 -4.63 13.74 15.94
CA GLY A 460 -4.16 14.57 17.06
C GLY A 460 -4.55 14.05 18.44
N ASP A 461 -5.39 13.02 18.49
CA ASP A 461 -5.89 12.39 19.72
C ASP A 461 -5.35 10.97 19.91
N GLU A 462 -5.32 10.54 21.17
CA GLU A 462 -5.09 9.15 21.56
C GLU A 462 -6.21 8.23 21.04
N ARG A 463 -5.86 6.96 20.76
CA ARG A 463 -6.78 5.97 20.23
C ARG A 463 -6.66 4.63 20.96
N GLU A 464 -7.79 4.02 21.33
CA GLU A 464 -7.80 2.59 21.72
C GLU A 464 -7.84 1.73 20.44
N VAL A 465 -6.87 0.83 20.30
CA VAL A 465 -6.80 -0.12 19.19
C VAL A 465 -6.97 -1.53 19.73
N THR A 466 -7.93 -2.25 19.17
CA THR A 466 -8.17 -3.67 19.41
C THR A 466 -7.74 -4.46 18.18
N LEU A 467 -6.76 -5.36 18.31
CA LEU A 467 -6.46 -6.33 17.26
C LEU A 467 -7.30 -7.60 17.48
N ASN A 468 -8.14 -7.93 16.51
CA ASN A 468 -8.89 -9.18 16.46
C ASN A 468 -8.03 -10.28 15.82
N LEU A 469 -7.74 -11.33 16.59
CA LEU A 469 -6.91 -12.45 16.18
C LEU A 469 -7.71 -13.71 15.80
N ASP A 470 -9.02 -13.60 15.58
CA ASP A 470 -9.89 -14.73 15.19
C ASP A 470 -9.50 -15.39 13.87
N GLY A 471 -8.87 -14.63 12.96
CA GLY A 471 -8.30 -15.17 11.72
C GLY A 471 -7.19 -16.19 11.95
N PHE A 472 -6.53 -16.19 13.13
CA PHE A 472 -5.45 -17.11 13.46
C PHE A 472 -5.95 -18.37 14.14
N ARG A 473 -5.36 -19.52 13.83
CA ARG A 473 -5.75 -20.78 14.49
C ARG A 473 -5.43 -20.74 15.99
N THR A 474 -4.26 -20.22 16.33
CA THR A 474 -3.72 -20.20 17.69
C THR A 474 -3.44 -18.75 18.08
N ALA A 475 -4.06 -18.28 19.15
CA ALA A 475 -3.86 -16.94 19.73
C ALA A 475 -4.04 -17.02 21.26
N PRO A 476 -3.11 -17.69 21.98
CA PRO A 476 -3.20 -17.87 23.42
C PRO A 476 -2.94 -16.55 24.14
N ASP A 477 -3.43 -16.45 25.37
CA ASP A 477 -3.12 -15.32 26.24
C ASP A 477 -1.61 -15.27 26.52
N GLY A 478 -1.05 -14.06 26.55
CA GLY A 478 0.39 -13.90 26.75
C GLY A 478 0.92 -12.51 26.41
N PRO A 479 2.20 -12.25 26.74
CA PRO A 479 2.80 -10.94 26.56
C PRO A 479 3.03 -10.59 25.09
N VAL A 480 2.97 -9.29 24.80
CA VAL A 480 3.21 -8.68 23.49
C VAL A 480 4.24 -7.57 23.69
N GLU A 481 5.29 -7.57 22.86
CA GLU A 481 6.22 -6.44 22.84
C GLU A 481 5.60 -5.26 22.08
N ARG A 482 5.77 -4.05 22.62
CA ARG A 482 5.25 -2.82 22.03
C ARG A 482 6.37 -1.80 21.85
N TRP A 483 6.47 -1.25 20.64
CA TRP A 483 7.51 -0.29 20.25
C TRP A 483 6.89 0.94 19.60
N THR A 484 7.13 2.13 20.15
CA THR A 484 6.44 3.35 19.71
C THR A 484 7.42 4.41 19.23
N THR A 485 7.10 5.01 18.09
CA THR A 485 7.67 6.27 17.62
C THR A 485 6.56 7.32 17.62
N ASP A 486 6.79 8.43 18.32
CA ASP A 486 5.91 9.60 18.38
C ASP A 486 6.77 10.87 18.48
N ALA A 487 6.20 12.05 18.74
CA ALA A 487 6.96 13.29 18.86
C ALA A 487 8.08 13.22 19.93
N THR A 488 7.86 12.46 21.00
CA THR A 488 8.75 12.34 22.18
C THR A 488 9.59 11.05 22.18
N LYS A 489 9.13 10.01 21.49
CA LYS A 489 9.74 8.67 21.48
C LYS A 489 10.35 8.33 20.13
N ASN A 490 11.49 7.65 20.16
CA ASN A 490 12.22 7.16 19.00
C ASN A 490 12.35 5.65 19.12
N LEU A 491 11.45 4.89 18.47
CA LEU A 491 11.33 3.44 18.60
C LEU A 491 11.52 2.94 20.04
N HIS A 492 10.78 3.53 20.97
CA HIS A 492 10.87 3.24 22.39
C HIS A 492 10.12 1.96 22.73
N ARG A 493 10.71 1.07 23.53
CA ARG A 493 10.03 -0.12 24.06
C ARG A 493 9.12 0.29 25.21
N ASP A 494 7.82 0.29 24.98
CA ASP A 494 6.83 0.59 26.02
C ASP A 494 6.59 -0.61 26.96
N GLY A 495 5.85 -0.37 28.05
CA GLY A 495 5.41 -1.39 29.01
C GLY A 495 4.41 -2.40 28.44
N ASP A 496 4.16 -3.45 29.24
CA ASP A 496 3.52 -4.69 28.79
C ASP A 496 2.13 -4.48 28.18
N ALA A 497 1.96 -5.03 26.96
CA ALA A 497 0.67 -5.31 26.36
C ALA A 497 0.48 -6.84 26.34
N ALA A 498 -0.77 -7.32 26.26
CA ALA A 498 -1.02 -8.75 26.28
C ALA A 498 -2.17 -9.13 25.35
N VAL A 499 -2.04 -10.31 24.73
CA VAL A 499 -3.20 -11.00 24.17
C VAL A 499 -4.02 -11.53 25.34
N THR A 500 -5.32 -11.23 25.33
CA THR A 500 -6.32 -11.76 26.26
C THR A 500 -7.56 -12.13 25.48
N GLY A 501 -8.02 -13.37 25.61
CA GLY A 501 -9.24 -13.85 24.95
C GLY A 501 -9.17 -13.70 23.43
N ARG A 502 -8.01 -13.97 22.81
CA ARG A 502 -7.75 -13.82 21.36
C ARG A 502 -7.84 -12.39 20.82
N THR A 503 -7.75 -11.41 21.71
CA THR A 503 -7.68 -9.99 21.35
C THR A 503 -6.46 -9.34 21.98
N LEU A 504 -5.90 -8.33 21.32
CA LEU A 504 -4.95 -7.40 21.93
C LEU A 504 -5.63 -6.05 22.00
N ARG A 505 -5.76 -5.45 23.18
CA ARG A 505 -6.20 -4.05 23.34
C ARG A 505 -5.01 -3.21 23.78
N ALA A 506 -4.78 -2.10 23.09
CA ALA A 506 -3.71 -1.18 23.42
C ALA A 506 -4.12 0.24 23.08
N THR A 507 -3.73 1.17 23.94
CA THR A 507 -3.84 2.59 23.70
C THR A 507 -2.62 3.09 22.94
N VAL A 508 -2.84 3.75 21.80
CA VAL A 508 -1.79 4.34 20.97
C VAL A 508 -1.91 5.86 21.00
N GLY A 509 -0.80 6.56 21.25
CA GLY A 509 -0.77 8.01 21.38
C GLY A 509 -1.08 8.74 20.06
N PRO A 510 -1.34 10.05 20.11
CA PRO A 510 -1.56 10.87 18.92
C PRO A 510 -0.31 10.93 18.04
N GLY A 511 -0.50 11.02 16.72
CA GLY A 511 0.57 11.17 15.74
C GLY A 511 1.70 10.15 15.89
N SER A 512 1.37 8.87 16.04
CA SER A 512 2.33 7.81 16.40
C SER A 512 2.36 6.64 15.41
N VAL A 513 3.48 5.92 15.40
CA VAL A 513 3.64 4.61 14.76
C VAL A 513 4.00 3.61 15.85
N THR A 514 3.18 2.57 16.02
CA THR A 514 3.33 1.56 17.08
C THR A 514 3.47 0.17 16.47
N THR A 515 4.51 -0.56 16.84
CA THR A 515 4.73 -1.97 16.46
C THR A 515 4.41 -2.90 17.61
N PHE A 516 3.59 -3.91 17.36
CA PHE A 516 3.28 -5.01 18.25
C PHE A 516 3.94 -6.30 17.74
N VAL A 517 4.65 -7.01 18.60
CA VAL A 517 5.22 -8.33 18.30
C VAL A 517 4.48 -9.38 19.11
N LEU A 518 3.70 -10.22 18.44
CA LEU A 518 2.87 -11.26 19.03
C LEU A 518 3.52 -12.64 18.75
N PRO A 519 4.39 -13.14 19.64
CA PRO A 519 5.27 -14.29 19.34
C PRO A 519 4.55 -15.64 19.22
N THR A 520 3.35 -15.76 19.80
CA THR A 520 2.62 -17.04 19.93
C THR A 520 1.42 -17.15 18.99
N VAL A 521 1.08 -16.10 18.25
CA VAL A 521 -0.06 -16.06 17.33
C VAL A 521 0.30 -16.73 16.01
N THR A 522 -0.38 -17.81 15.63
CA THR A 522 0.02 -18.64 14.47
C THR A 522 -1.12 -19.31 13.73
N GLY A 523 -0.84 -19.69 12.47
CA GLY A 523 -1.69 -20.52 11.63
C GLY A 523 -2.95 -19.81 11.12
N VAL A 524 -3.64 -20.43 10.17
CA VAL A 524 -4.90 -19.91 9.62
C VAL A 524 -6.08 -20.62 10.28
N ASN A 525 -7.03 -19.86 10.81
CA ASN A 525 -8.31 -20.39 11.26
C ASN A 525 -9.23 -20.60 10.04
N THR A 526 -9.39 -21.86 9.62
CA THR A 526 -10.19 -22.21 8.45
C THR A 526 -11.68 -21.91 8.60
N ALA A 527 -12.17 -21.66 9.82
CA ALA A 527 -13.55 -21.25 10.07
C ALA A 527 -13.78 -19.73 9.92
N ALA A 528 -12.71 -18.92 9.89
CA ALA A 528 -12.76 -17.46 9.89
C ALA A 528 -12.09 -16.83 8.65
N THR A 529 -11.97 -17.58 7.55
CA THR A 529 -11.29 -17.12 6.33
C THR A 529 -12.13 -16.16 5.51
N THR A 530 -11.49 -15.27 4.76
CA THR A 530 -12.16 -14.43 3.74
C THR A 530 -12.28 -15.10 2.38
N ALA A 531 -11.74 -16.32 2.22
CA ALA A 531 -11.84 -17.08 0.98
C ALA A 531 -13.32 -17.39 0.63
N PRO A 532 -13.79 -17.15 -0.61
CA PRO A 532 -15.20 -17.28 -0.97
C PRO A 532 -15.67 -18.73 -1.18
N THR A 533 -15.04 -19.71 -0.52
CA THR A 533 -15.23 -21.15 -0.79
C THR A 533 -16.51 -21.75 -0.21
N GLY A 534 -16.96 -22.86 -0.80
CA GLY A 534 -18.04 -23.70 -0.25
C GLY A 534 -19.41 -23.31 -0.79
N MET A 535 -20.07 -22.33 -0.16
CA MET A 535 -21.44 -21.94 -0.50
C MET A 535 -21.52 -21.16 -1.81
N PRO A 536 -22.64 -21.28 -2.57
CA PRO A 536 -22.88 -20.44 -3.74
C PRO A 536 -22.76 -18.94 -3.42
N ARG A 537 -22.13 -18.21 -4.32
CA ARG A 537 -21.89 -16.75 -4.25
C ARG A 537 -22.49 -16.07 -5.47
N GLN A 538 -22.85 -14.80 -5.31
CA GLN A 538 -22.93 -13.92 -6.47
C GLN A 538 -21.56 -13.31 -6.72
N VAL A 539 -21.34 -12.82 -7.95
CA VAL A 539 -20.16 -12.04 -8.32
C VAL A 539 -20.69 -10.74 -8.91
N LEU A 540 -20.72 -9.68 -8.10
CA LEU A 540 -21.31 -8.40 -8.44
C LEU A 540 -20.24 -7.47 -8.99
N ASN A 541 -20.49 -6.86 -10.13
CA ASN A 541 -19.57 -5.91 -10.72
C ASN A 541 -19.66 -4.56 -10.00
N ASP A 542 -18.53 -4.03 -9.55
CA ASP A 542 -18.52 -2.79 -8.74
C ASP A 542 -18.87 -1.54 -9.56
N ASN A 543 -18.74 -1.59 -10.89
CA ASN A 543 -19.15 -0.49 -11.77
C ASN A 543 -20.68 -0.42 -11.98
N SER A 544 -21.36 -1.56 -12.07
CA SER A 544 -22.78 -1.63 -12.43
C SER A 544 -23.71 -2.08 -11.30
N GLY A 545 -23.17 -2.69 -10.25
CA GLY A 545 -23.93 -3.39 -9.20
C GLY A 545 -24.61 -4.69 -9.68
N LYS A 546 -24.37 -5.11 -10.93
CA LYS A 546 -25.03 -6.27 -11.56
C LYS A 546 -24.25 -7.55 -11.33
N ALA A 547 -24.97 -8.67 -11.26
CA ALA A 547 -24.39 -9.99 -11.05
C ALA A 547 -23.90 -10.61 -12.35
N LEU A 548 -22.74 -11.26 -12.29
CA LEU A 548 -22.27 -12.20 -13.29
C LEU A 548 -23.28 -13.33 -13.45
N ALA A 549 -23.70 -13.61 -14.68
CA ALA A 549 -24.74 -14.56 -15.01
C ALA A 549 -24.38 -15.39 -16.24
N VAL A 550 -24.99 -16.57 -16.36
CA VAL A 550 -24.98 -17.37 -17.59
C VAL A 550 -26.30 -17.20 -18.33
N ASP A 551 -26.23 -16.65 -19.54
CA ASP A 551 -27.34 -16.60 -20.48
C ASP A 551 -27.31 -17.81 -21.42
N GLY A 552 -28.46 -18.46 -21.59
CA GLY A 552 -28.56 -19.75 -22.26
C GLY A 552 -27.65 -20.82 -21.63
N LYS A 553 -26.83 -21.48 -22.46
CA LYS A 553 -25.96 -22.61 -22.04
C LYS A 553 -24.47 -22.24 -21.93
N SER A 554 -24.04 -21.09 -22.42
CA SER A 554 -22.60 -20.81 -22.60
C SER A 554 -22.19 -19.34 -22.54
N THR A 555 -23.13 -18.40 -22.66
CA THR A 555 -22.78 -16.98 -22.76
C THR A 555 -22.69 -16.38 -21.36
N VAL A 556 -21.58 -15.72 -21.04
CA VAL A 556 -21.38 -15.05 -19.75
C VAL A 556 -21.67 -13.56 -19.92
N VAL A 557 -22.57 -13.03 -19.09
CA VAL A 557 -23.04 -11.64 -19.13
C VAL A 557 -23.19 -11.09 -17.71
N GLN A 558 -23.49 -9.81 -17.56
CA GLN A 558 -24.03 -9.27 -16.31
C GLN A 558 -25.55 -9.06 -16.39
N ARG A 559 -26.26 -9.25 -15.26
CA ARG A 559 -27.71 -9.04 -15.12
C ARG A 559 -28.05 -8.40 -13.78
N THR A 560 -29.19 -7.72 -13.68
CA THR A 560 -29.70 -7.26 -12.37
C THR A 560 -29.65 -8.39 -11.34
N SER A 561 -29.16 -8.08 -10.14
CA SER A 561 -28.91 -9.06 -9.09
C SER A 561 -30.21 -9.71 -8.61
N VAL A 562 -30.26 -11.04 -8.72
CA VAL A 562 -31.31 -11.92 -8.20
C VAL A 562 -30.60 -13.10 -7.53
N PRO A 563 -30.27 -13.03 -6.22
CA PRO A 563 -29.46 -14.04 -5.54
C PRO A 563 -29.98 -15.47 -5.63
N ALA A 564 -31.31 -15.64 -5.74
CA ALA A 564 -31.96 -16.93 -5.89
C ALA A 564 -31.85 -17.56 -7.29
N ASP A 565 -31.41 -16.81 -8.32
CA ASP A 565 -31.25 -17.35 -9.66
C ASP A 565 -29.95 -18.14 -9.79
N ASN A 566 -30.05 -19.45 -10.00
CA ASN A 566 -28.91 -20.33 -10.18
C ASN A 566 -27.99 -19.96 -11.37
N ALA A 567 -28.43 -19.16 -12.35
CA ALA A 567 -27.50 -18.60 -13.36
C ALA A 567 -26.52 -17.59 -12.78
N GLN A 568 -26.91 -16.90 -11.71
CA GLN A 568 -26.12 -15.87 -11.05
C GLN A 568 -25.31 -16.42 -9.87
N GLN A 569 -25.43 -17.71 -9.60
CA GLN A 569 -24.76 -18.40 -8.52
C GLN A 569 -23.49 -19.09 -9.00
N TRP A 570 -22.40 -18.85 -8.27
CA TRP A 570 -21.07 -19.34 -8.57
C TRP A 570 -20.43 -19.96 -7.33
N THR A 571 -19.81 -21.13 -7.48
CA THR A 571 -19.04 -21.78 -6.42
C THR A 571 -17.56 -21.62 -6.69
N PHE A 572 -16.84 -21.04 -5.73
CA PHE A 572 -15.39 -20.97 -5.73
C PHE A 572 -14.84 -22.23 -5.07
N THR A 573 -14.13 -23.06 -5.84
CA THR A 573 -13.40 -24.22 -5.33
C THR A 573 -11.93 -23.89 -5.31
N LYS A 574 -11.34 -23.80 -4.11
CA LYS A 574 -9.89 -23.66 -3.95
C LYS A 574 -9.21 -24.94 -4.44
N LEU A 575 -8.21 -24.82 -5.31
CA LEU A 575 -7.56 -25.99 -5.91
C LEU A 575 -6.54 -26.66 -4.99
N SER A 576 -6.02 -25.91 -4.01
CA SER A 576 -5.21 -26.42 -2.90
C SER A 576 -5.75 -25.86 -1.59
N THR A 577 -6.30 -26.72 -0.73
CA THR A 577 -6.87 -26.27 0.56
C THR A 577 -5.81 -25.69 1.49
N ALA A 578 -4.55 -26.13 1.36
CA ALA A 578 -3.41 -25.68 2.18
C ALA A 578 -2.77 -24.36 1.71
N ASP A 579 -3.04 -23.90 0.48
CA ASP A 579 -2.38 -22.73 -0.10
C ASP A 579 -3.04 -21.41 0.32
N TRP A 580 -2.45 -20.65 1.23
CA TRP A 580 -2.97 -19.36 1.67
C TRP A 580 -2.34 -18.17 0.94
N GLY A 581 -1.60 -18.40 -0.15
CA GLY A 581 -0.97 -17.34 -0.94
C GLY A 581 -1.98 -16.39 -1.58
N SER A 582 -1.57 -15.15 -1.83
CA SER A 582 -2.35 -14.16 -2.62
C SER A 582 -2.47 -14.53 -4.10
N THR A 583 -1.80 -15.61 -4.52
CA THR A 583 -1.90 -16.26 -5.83
C THR A 583 -2.62 -17.62 -5.78
N ALA A 584 -3.24 -17.97 -4.65
CA ALA A 584 -3.98 -19.23 -4.52
C ALA A 584 -5.05 -19.34 -5.61
N ALA A 585 -5.05 -20.47 -6.31
CA ALA A 585 -5.92 -20.70 -7.46
C ALA A 585 -7.28 -21.25 -7.06
N TYR A 586 -8.31 -20.70 -7.70
CA TYR A 586 -9.70 -21.11 -7.57
C TYR A 586 -10.24 -21.56 -8.93
N ARG A 587 -11.09 -22.58 -8.91
CA ARG A 587 -12.01 -22.88 -10.00
C ARG A 587 -13.37 -22.28 -9.68
N ILE A 588 -13.93 -21.51 -10.60
CA ILE A 588 -15.21 -20.81 -10.43
C ILE A 588 -16.27 -21.52 -11.29
N THR A 589 -17.24 -22.17 -10.65
CA THR A 589 -18.24 -23.03 -11.32
C THR A 589 -19.63 -22.45 -11.21
N ASN A 590 -20.36 -22.35 -12.32
CA ASN A 590 -21.74 -21.86 -12.32
C ASN A 590 -22.72 -22.93 -11.81
N ALA A 591 -23.64 -22.56 -10.93
CA ALA A 591 -24.59 -23.49 -10.32
C ALA A 591 -25.64 -24.04 -11.32
N ARG A 592 -26.10 -23.22 -12.27
CA ARG A 592 -27.08 -23.66 -13.29
C ARG A 592 -26.50 -24.66 -14.27
N THR A 593 -25.29 -24.41 -14.79
CA THR A 593 -24.71 -25.22 -15.86
C THR A 593 -23.77 -26.31 -15.37
N GLY A 594 -23.26 -26.23 -14.14
CA GLY A 594 -22.22 -27.11 -13.62
C GLY A 594 -20.86 -26.94 -14.30
N ARG A 595 -20.69 -25.91 -15.13
CA ARG A 595 -19.46 -25.64 -15.91
C ARG A 595 -18.61 -24.56 -15.24
N ALA A 596 -17.29 -24.67 -15.39
CA ALA A 596 -16.32 -23.74 -14.86
C ALA A 596 -15.99 -22.62 -15.87
N LEU A 597 -15.71 -21.42 -15.36
CA LEU A 597 -15.10 -20.34 -16.16
C LEU A 597 -13.73 -20.79 -16.67
N SER A 598 -13.52 -20.65 -17.98
CA SER A 598 -12.30 -21.05 -18.68
C SER A 598 -11.92 -20.01 -19.72
N VAL A 599 -10.62 -19.84 -20.00
CA VAL A 599 -10.13 -18.98 -21.09
C VAL A 599 -9.58 -19.83 -22.23
N SER A 600 -9.97 -19.54 -23.46
CA SER A 600 -9.45 -20.19 -24.68
C SER A 600 -9.21 -19.13 -25.75
N GLY A 601 -7.96 -18.98 -26.22
CA GLY A 601 -7.60 -17.99 -27.25
C GLY A 601 -8.10 -16.58 -26.92
N ASP A 602 -7.87 -16.12 -25.69
CA ASP A 602 -8.36 -14.85 -25.10
C ASP A 602 -9.88 -14.70 -24.92
N ALA A 603 -10.68 -15.69 -25.28
CA ALA A 603 -12.12 -15.67 -25.05
C ALA A 603 -12.49 -16.30 -23.71
N LEU A 604 -13.39 -15.65 -22.95
CA LEU A 604 -14.04 -16.27 -21.81
C LEU A 604 -15.06 -17.31 -22.30
N THR A 605 -14.99 -18.50 -21.72
CA THR A 605 -15.84 -19.64 -22.08
C THR A 605 -16.28 -20.39 -20.82
N LEU A 606 -17.21 -21.32 -20.98
CA LEU A 606 -17.55 -22.32 -19.96
C LEU A 606 -17.04 -23.68 -20.40
N ALA A 607 -16.48 -24.48 -19.49
CA ALA A 607 -15.96 -25.82 -19.77
C ALA A 607 -16.32 -26.81 -18.64
N PRO A 608 -16.33 -28.14 -18.88
CA PRO A 608 -16.39 -29.11 -17.80
C PRO A 608 -15.31 -28.82 -16.75
N PRO A 609 -15.63 -28.88 -15.44
CA PRO A 609 -14.67 -28.61 -14.38
C PRO A 609 -13.43 -29.53 -14.46
N GLY A 610 -12.25 -28.93 -14.49
CA GLY A 610 -10.96 -29.60 -14.54
C GLY A 610 -9.90 -28.87 -13.72
N SER A 611 -8.63 -29.11 -14.03
CA SER A 611 -7.45 -28.54 -13.35
C SER A 611 -6.53 -27.72 -14.27
N SER A 612 -6.86 -27.58 -15.56
CA SER A 612 -6.06 -26.81 -16.52
C SER A 612 -5.89 -25.36 -16.07
N THR A 613 -4.73 -24.77 -16.33
CA THR A 613 -4.44 -23.34 -16.05
C THR A 613 -5.49 -22.39 -16.63
N ALA A 614 -6.09 -22.75 -17.77
CA ALA A 614 -7.21 -22.02 -18.39
C ALA A 614 -8.43 -21.82 -17.46
N GLN A 615 -8.63 -22.72 -16.48
CA GLN A 615 -9.73 -22.69 -15.51
C GLN A 615 -9.30 -22.22 -14.11
N GLN A 616 -8.04 -21.83 -13.95
CA GLN A 616 -7.49 -21.36 -12.68
C GLN A 616 -7.62 -19.84 -12.60
N TRP A 617 -8.25 -19.37 -11.53
CA TRP A 617 -8.49 -17.97 -11.28
C TRP A 617 -7.86 -17.58 -9.94
N ILE A 618 -7.07 -16.51 -9.95
CA ILE A 618 -6.51 -15.88 -8.77
C ILE A 618 -7.48 -14.80 -8.32
N ARG A 619 -7.88 -14.82 -7.04
CA ARG A 619 -8.61 -13.72 -6.41
C ARG A 619 -7.58 -12.75 -5.84
N SER A 620 -7.54 -11.53 -6.35
CA SER A 620 -6.63 -10.47 -5.88
C SER A 620 -7.44 -9.37 -5.17
N THR A 621 -7.02 -8.94 -3.97
CA THR A 621 -7.77 -7.96 -3.15
C THR A 621 -6.87 -7.24 -2.15
N THR A 622 -7.28 -6.04 -1.72
CA THR A 622 -6.65 -5.31 -0.61
C THR A 622 -7.26 -5.66 0.76
N GLY A 623 -8.31 -6.50 0.81
CA GLY A 623 -9.04 -6.83 2.02
C GLY A 623 -10.19 -5.86 2.36
N ASP A 624 -10.50 -4.92 1.48
CA ASP A 624 -11.65 -3.99 1.60
C ASP A 624 -13.01 -4.59 1.22
N GLY A 625 -13.02 -5.73 0.52
CA GLY A 625 -14.23 -6.38 0.00
C GLY A 625 -14.26 -6.45 -1.53
N HIS A 626 -13.42 -5.67 -2.21
CA HIS A 626 -13.30 -5.61 -3.66
C HIS A 626 -12.24 -6.58 -4.17
N ASN A 627 -12.51 -7.22 -5.30
CA ASN A 627 -11.64 -8.26 -5.84
C ASN A 627 -11.49 -8.11 -7.35
N THR A 628 -10.30 -8.36 -7.86
CA THR A 628 -10.11 -8.70 -9.27
C THR A 628 -9.94 -10.22 -9.40
N LEU A 629 -10.34 -10.76 -10.54
CA LEU A 629 -10.27 -12.19 -10.85
C LEU A 629 -9.34 -12.39 -12.04
N ILE A 630 -8.10 -12.83 -11.78
CA ILE A 630 -7.04 -12.96 -12.77
C ILE A 630 -6.99 -14.40 -13.27
N ASN A 631 -7.06 -14.63 -14.57
CA ASN A 631 -6.89 -15.96 -15.14
C ASN A 631 -5.41 -16.36 -15.19
N ALA A 632 -5.05 -17.51 -14.63
CA ALA A 632 -3.65 -17.93 -14.51
C ALA A 632 -3.01 -18.39 -15.84
N ALA A 633 -3.78 -18.63 -16.91
CA ALA A 633 -3.20 -19.02 -18.21
C ALA A 633 -2.72 -17.83 -19.03
N GLY A 634 -3.34 -16.66 -18.88
CA GLY A 634 -3.07 -15.49 -19.71
C GLY A 634 -2.88 -14.18 -18.96
N GLY A 635 -2.96 -14.17 -17.63
CA GLY A 635 -2.79 -12.97 -16.79
C GLY A 635 -3.88 -11.91 -16.94
N ARG A 636 -4.95 -12.18 -17.69
CA ARG A 636 -6.06 -11.25 -17.94
C ARG A 636 -7.14 -11.35 -16.87
N LEU A 637 -7.82 -10.24 -16.61
CA LEU A 637 -8.87 -10.12 -15.59
C LEU A 637 -10.23 -10.40 -16.19
N LEU A 638 -11.13 -10.97 -15.39
CA LEU A 638 -12.56 -10.99 -15.69
C LEU A 638 -13.08 -9.54 -15.82
N ASP A 639 -13.70 -9.24 -16.95
CA ASP A 639 -13.97 -7.88 -17.40
C ASP A 639 -15.38 -7.75 -17.99
N VAL A 640 -16.15 -6.76 -17.55
CA VAL A 640 -17.36 -6.34 -18.27
C VAL A 640 -16.93 -5.49 -19.47
N THR A 641 -17.18 -6.01 -20.67
CA THR A 641 -16.64 -5.46 -21.92
C THR A 641 -17.11 -4.02 -22.14
N GLY A 642 -16.14 -3.13 -22.41
CA GLY A 642 -16.40 -1.71 -22.66
C GLY A 642 -16.95 -0.96 -21.45
N SER A 643 -16.76 -1.50 -20.25
CA SER A 643 -17.27 -0.93 -18.98
C SER A 643 -18.79 -0.70 -18.98
N SER A 644 -19.52 -1.46 -19.79
CA SER A 644 -20.97 -1.33 -19.91
C SER A 644 -21.67 -1.58 -18.57
N THR A 645 -22.72 -0.81 -18.27
CA THR A 645 -23.60 -1.02 -17.11
C THR A 645 -24.95 -1.63 -17.52
N GLY A 646 -25.13 -1.95 -18.80
CA GLY A 646 -26.39 -2.46 -19.35
C GLY A 646 -26.71 -3.91 -18.97
N GLU A 647 -28.00 -4.25 -19.05
CA GLU A 647 -28.48 -5.63 -18.91
C GLU A 647 -27.98 -6.51 -20.05
N GLY A 648 -27.46 -7.70 -19.71
CA GLY A 648 -26.95 -8.64 -20.69
C GLY A 648 -25.62 -8.22 -21.33
N ALA A 649 -24.93 -7.20 -20.79
CA ALA A 649 -23.63 -6.80 -21.31
C ALA A 649 -22.64 -7.97 -21.22
N PRO A 650 -21.85 -8.22 -22.28
CA PRO A 650 -20.94 -9.36 -22.32
C PRO A 650 -19.82 -9.22 -21.29
N VAL A 651 -19.46 -10.34 -20.70
CA VAL A 651 -18.30 -10.46 -19.81
C VAL A 651 -17.24 -11.30 -20.51
N GLY A 652 -16.02 -10.80 -20.53
CA GLY A 652 -14.86 -11.42 -21.17
C GLY A 652 -13.65 -11.43 -20.24
N VAL A 653 -12.47 -11.49 -20.86
CA VAL A 653 -11.22 -11.21 -20.17
C VAL A 653 -10.47 -10.08 -20.86
N TYR A 654 -9.84 -9.22 -20.07
CA TYR A 654 -9.08 -8.09 -20.60
C TYR A 654 -7.84 -7.82 -19.74
N ARG A 655 -6.88 -7.08 -20.32
CA ARG A 655 -5.68 -6.66 -19.58
C ARG A 655 -6.04 -5.87 -18.31
N PRO A 656 -5.20 -5.86 -17.27
CA PRO A 656 -5.42 -5.05 -16.08
C PRO A 656 -5.56 -3.55 -16.44
N THR A 657 -6.63 -2.90 -15.98
CA THR A 657 -6.88 -1.46 -16.25
C THR A 657 -7.13 -0.63 -15.00
N THR A 658 -7.26 -1.26 -13.83
CA THR A 658 -7.77 -0.66 -12.58
C THR A 658 -9.19 -0.10 -12.64
N GLY A 659 -9.92 -0.35 -13.73
CA GLY A 659 -11.31 0.06 -13.88
C GLY A 659 -12.24 -0.73 -12.96
N SER A 660 -13.28 -0.07 -12.44
CA SER A 660 -14.33 -0.69 -11.61
C SER A 660 -15.09 -1.80 -12.35
N ASN A 661 -15.07 -1.82 -13.69
CA ASN A 661 -15.66 -2.88 -14.51
C ASN A 661 -14.89 -4.21 -14.44
N GLN A 662 -13.69 -4.21 -13.85
CA GLN A 662 -12.87 -5.40 -13.55
C GLN A 662 -12.85 -5.73 -12.05
N SER A 663 -13.52 -4.91 -11.23
CA SER A 663 -13.63 -5.08 -9.79
C SER A 663 -14.95 -5.72 -9.42
N TRP A 664 -14.90 -6.64 -8.46
CA TRP A 664 -16.02 -7.49 -8.10
C TRP A 664 -16.19 -7.66 -6.59
N THR A 665 -17.41 -7.48 -6.11
CA THR A 665 -17.85 -7.88 -4.78
C THR A 665 -18.44 -9.29 -4.84
N ILE A 666 -18.13 -10.15 -3.87
CA ILE A 666 -18.50 -11.59 -3.90
C ILE A 666 -19.35 -11.97 -2.67
N PRO A 667 -20.63 -11.53 -2.60
CA PRO A 667 -21.50 -11.85 -1.47
C PRO A 667 -22.02 -13.29 -1.52
N GLY A 668 -22.55 -13.79 -0.41
CA GLY A 668 -23.28 -15.06 -0.38
C GLY A 668 -24.55 -15.01 -1.26
N ALA A 669 -24.85 -16.11 -1.96
CA ALA A 669 -26.09 -16.25 -2.75
C ALA A 669 -27.19 -17.05 -2.03
N ALA A 670 -26.98 -17.41 -0.76
CA ALA A 670 -27.99 -18.10 0.02
C ALA A 670 -29.25 -17.22 0.14
N PRO A 671 -30.46 -17.82 0.11
CA PRO A 671 -31.67 -17.12 0.50
C PRO A 671 -31.48 -16.53 1.90
N ASP A 672 -31.98 -15.31 2.11
CA ASP A 672 -31.93 -14.69 3.42
C ASP A 672 -32.54 -15.63 4.48
N VAL A 673 -31.74 -15.93 5.51
CA VAL A 673 -32.25 -16.51 6.74
C VAL A 673 -32.76 -15.36 7.58
N TRP A 674 -34.06 -15.37 7.83
CA TRP A 674 -34.73 -14.35 8.62
C TRP A 674 -34.79 -14.80 10.07
N GLU A 675 -33.92 -14.22 10.89
CA GLU A 675 -33.82 -14.51 12.32
C GLU A 675 -34.33 -13.35 13.16
N THR A 676 -34.58 -13.65 14.43
CA THR A 676 -34.92 -12.66 15.43
C THR A 676 -33.66 -12.35 16.25
N LEU A 677 -33.42 -11.07 16.52
CA LEU A 677 -32.30 -10.61 17.35
C LEU A 677 -32.87 -10.09 18.67
N SER A 678 -32.63 -10.79 19.79
CA SER A 678 -33.17 -10.41 21.10
C SER A 678 -32.08 -10.00 22.09
N PHE A 679 -32.20 -8.84 22.72
CA PHE A 679 -31.23 -8.35 23.69
C PHE A 679 -31.22 -9.19 24.97
N ARG A 680 -30.03 -9.50 25.49
CA ARG A 680 -29.84 -10.41 26.63
C ARG A 680 -30.42 -9.85 27.92
N HIS A 681 -30.34 -8.54 28.16
CA HIS A 681 -30.79 -7.93 29.41
C HIS A 681 -32.32 -7.92 29.57
N SER A 682 -33.06 -7.70 28.47
CA SER A 682 -34.52 -7.54 28.49
C SER A 682 -35.28 -8.71 27.89
N SER A 683 -34.61 -9.59 27.14
CA SER A 683 -35.23 -10.61 26.27
C SER A 683 -36.17 -10.03 25.20
N LYS A 684 -36.11 -8.72 24.95
CA LYS A 684 -36.87 -8.02 23.90
C LYS A 684 -36.13 -8.00 22.58
N CYS A 685 -36.87 -7.81 21.50
CA CYS A 685 -36.39 -7.94 20.14
C CYS A 685 -35.99 -6.60 19.51
N LEU A 686 -34.96 -6.62 18.67
CA LEU A 686 -34.59 -5.52 17.79
C LEU A 686 -35.71 -5.29 16.77
N ASP A 687 -36.24 -4.07 16.74
CA ASP A 687 -37.47 -3.72 16.04
C ASP A 687 -37.31 -2.41 15.26
N VAL A 688 -37.76 -2.37 14.01
CA VAL A 688 -37.95 -1.10 13.29
C VAL A 688 -39.27 -0.47 13.75
N GLY A 689 -39.17 0.65 14.45
CA GLY A 689 -40.27 1.27 15.18
C GLY A 689 -41.53 1.47 14.31
N GLY A 690 -42.66 0.94 14.79
CA GLY A 690 -43.95 1.03 14.11
C GLY A 690 -44.00 0.34 12.74
N ALA A 691 -43.03 -0.53 12.43
CA ALA A 691 -42.82 -1.13 11.10
C ALA A 691 -42.74 -0.09 9.97
N GLY A 692 -42.25 1.12 10.26
CA GLY A 692 -42.04 2.16 9.25
C GLY A 692 -41.14 1.65 8.11
N SER A 693 -41.28 2.19 6.91
CA SER A 693 -40.49 1.78 5.74
C SER A 693 -39.60 2.90 5.18
N ASP A 694 -39.65 4.09 5.79
CA ASP A 694 -38.90 5.26 5.36
C ASP A 694 -37.46 5.23 5.88
N ASP A 695 -36.55 5.84 5.11
CA ASP A 695 -35.18 6.07 5.55
C ASP A 695 -35.18 6.99 6.77
N GLY A 696 -34.40 6.65 7.79
CA GLY A 696 -34.38 7.39 9.05
C GLY A 696 -35.40 6.92 10.09
N THR A 697 -36.20 5.87 9.81
CA THR A 697 -37.06 5.29 10.85
C THR A 697 -36.20 4.70 11.96
N ALA A 698 -36.44 5.11 13.21
CA ALA A 698 -35.70 4.66 14.38
C ALA A 698 -35.79 3.15 14.59
N VAL A 699 -34.69 2.57 15.05
CA VAL A 699 -34.65 1.19 15.54
C VAL A 699 -34.71 1.22 17.06
N VAL A 700 -35.57 0.39 17.60
CA VAL A 700 -35.90 0.30 19.03
C VAL A 700 -35.80 -1.15 19.49
N GLN A 701 -35.91 -1.37 20.79
CA GLN A 701 -36.34 -2.69 21.28
C GLN A 701 -37.86 -2.70 21.48
N TYR A 702 -38.45 -3.88 21.32
CA TYR A 702 -39.86 -4.11 21.59
C TYR A 702 -40.10 -5.57 22.00
N ASP A 703 -41.19 -5.86 22.69
CA ASP A 703 -41.62 -7.23 22.94
C ASP A 703 -41.61 -8.07 21.65
N CYS A 704 -41.07 -9.28 21.76
CA CYS A 704 -40.85 -10.16 20.62
C CYS A 704 -42.16 -10.69 20.06
N GLY A 705 -42.39 -10.45 18.77
CA GLY A 705 -43.57 -10.89 18.03
C GLY A 705 -43.23 -11.61 16.73
N THR A 706 -44.24 -11.74 15.87
CA THR A 706 -44.16 -12.38 14.54
C THR A 706 -44.02 -11.38 13.39
N GLY A 707 -43.98 -10.08 13.70
CA GLY A 707 -43.84 -8.99 12.72
C GLY A 707 -42.55 -9.11 11.91
N THR A 708 -42.63 -8.81 10.61
CA THR A 708 -41.47 -8.84 9.71
C THR A 708 -40.49 -7.70 9.96
N ASN A 709 -40.90 -6.64 10.66
CA ASN A 709 -40.05 -5.55 11.15
C ASN A 709 -39.13 -5.94 12.31
N GLN A 710 -39.31 -7.15 12.88
CA GLN A 710 -38.43 -7.77 13.87
C GLN A 710 -37.69 -8.99 13.30
N ARG A 711 -37.68 -9.15 11.98
CA ARG A 711 -36.99 -10.24 11.29
C ARG A 711 -35.85 -9.67 10.48
N TRP A 712 -34.64 -10.13 10.78
CA TRP A 712 -33.41 -9.58 10.25
C TRP A 712 -32.64 -10.65 9.48
N SER A 713 -32.02 -10.26 8.38
CA SER A 713 -31.04 -11.10 7.66
C SER A 713 -29.66 -10.47 7.82
N LEU A 714 -28.69 -11.29 8.22
CA LEU A 714 -27.30 -10.90 8.33
C LEU A 714 -26.60 -11.25 7.02
N ARG A 715 -26.59 -10.30 6.08
CA ARG A 715 -26.03 -10.47 4.74
C ARG A 715 -24.54 -10.14 4.76
N SER A 716 -23.68 -11.11 4.50
CA SER A 716 -22.24 -10.84 4.46
C SER A 716 -21.87 -9.84 3.37
N THR A 717 -21.13 -8.81 3.76
CA THR A 717 -20.53 -7.80 2.84
C THR A 717 -19.09 -8.14 2.48
N GLY A 718 -18.61 -9.33 2.87
CA GLY A 718 -17.20 -9.68 2.80
C GLY A 718 -16.42 -9.14 4.00
N GLY A 719 -15.13 -9.48 4.09
CA GLY A 719 -14.28 -8.92 5.15
C GLY A 719 -14.73 -9.22 6.59
N GLY A 720 -15.52 -10.28 6.82
CA GLY A 720 -16.03 -10.60 8.17
C GLY A 720 -17.16 -9.69 8.67
N TYR A 721 -17.71 -8.83 7.82
CA TYR A 721 -18.81 -7.94 8.13
C TYR A 721 -20.12 -8.41 7.49
N VAL A 722 -21.23 -7.91 8.04
CA VAL A 722 -22.59 -8.11 7.52
C VAL A 722 -23.35 -6.79 7.46
N ASN A 723 -24.25 -6.63 6.50
CA ASN A 723 -25.40 -5.76 6.66
C ASN A 723 -26.47 -6.52 7.47
N VAL A 724 -27.11 -5.84 8.42
CA VAL A 724 -28.26 -6.37 9.15
C VAL A 724 -29.51 -5.77 8.50
N VAL A 725 -30.23 -6.58 7.72
CA VAL A 725 -31.30 -6.10 6.83
C VAL A 725 -32.67 -6.47 7.38
N ALA A 726 -33.59 -5.52 7.47
CA ALA A 726 -34.96 -5.76 7.93
C ALA A 726 -35.79 -6.45 6.83
N ARG A 727 -36.58 -7.46 7.19
CA ARG A 727 -37.37 -8.26 6.24
C ARG A 727 -38.48 -7.47 5.55
N HIS A 728 -39.14 -6.57 6.28
CA HIS A 728 -40.32 -5.87 5.76
C HIS A 728 -39.96 -4.78 4.75
N SER A 729 -38.84 -4.08 4.95
CA SER A 729 -38.43 -2.95 4.12
C SER A 729 -37.25 -3.27 3.19
N GLY A 730 -36.48 -4.32 3.48
CA GLY A 730 -35.23 -4.62 2.77
C GLY A 730 -34.09 -3.63 3.07
N LYS A 731 -34.26 -2.76 4.08
CA LYS A 731 -33.29 -1.71 4.47
C LYS A 731 -32.32 -2.17 5.54
N CYS A 732 -31.17 -1.52 5.58
CA CYS A 732 -30.05 -1.85 6.46
C CYS A 732 -30.14 -1.14 7.80
N LEU A 733 -29.74 -1.82 8.87
CA LEU A 733 -29.42 -1.25 10.17
C LEU A 733 -28.24 -0.28 10.02
N ASP A 734 -28.45 0.97 10.37
CA ASP A 734 -27.58 2.09 10.02
C ASP A 734 -27.33 2.97 11.26
N VAL A 735 -26.08 3.30 11.53
CA VAL A 735 -25.74 4.35 12.50
C VAL A 735 -25.90 5.72 11.84
N GLY A 736 -26.86 6.50 12.33
CA GLY A 736 -27.28 7.75 11.72
C GLY A 736 -26.14 8.73 11.49
N GLY A 737 -26.04 9.23 10.25
CA GLY A 737 -25.09 10.28 9.86
C GLY A 737 -23.62 9.88 9.93
N LEU A 738 -23.29 8.58 9.89
CA LEU A 738 -21.94 8.05 10.12
C LEU A 738 -21.33 8.50 11.46
N SER A 739 -22.17 8.85 12.44
CA SER A 739 -21.69 9.35 13.72
C SER A 739 -20.79 8.31 14.40
N THR A 740 -19.73 8.77 15.06
CA THR A 740 -18.87 7.93 15.92
C THR A 740 -19.15 8.18 17.41
N ALA A 741 -20.12 9.03 17.75
CA ALA A 741 -20.46 9.37 19.13
C ALA A 741 -21.23 8.26 19.86
N ASP A 742 -21.04 8.16 21.18
CA ASP A 742 -21.88 7.31 22.03
C ASP A 742 -23.30 7.85 22.10
N GLY A 743 -24.28 6.94 22.05
CA GLY A 743 -25.69 7.30 22.02
C GLY A 743 -26.18 7.76 20.65
N ALA A 744 -25.35 7.70 19.59
CA ALA A 744 -25.82 7.98 18.24
C ALA A 744 -26.90 6.97 17.84
N GLU A 745 -28.00 7.51 17.32
CA GLU A 745 -29.20 6.75 16.98
C GLU A 745 -28.90 5.70 15.90
N VAL A 746 -29.47 4.51 16.10
CA VAL A 746 -29.52 3.48 15.08
C VAL A 746 -30.90 3.49 14.44
N LEU A 747 -30.91 3.56 13.12
CA LEU A 747 -32.09 3.68 12.28
C LEU A 747 -32.04 2.66 11.15
N GLN A 748 -33.13 2.51 10.40
CA GLN A 748 -33.04 1.85 9.10
C GLN A 748 -32.75 2.86 8.00
N TYR A 749 -31.95 2.45 7.01
CA TYR A 749 -31.69 3.25 5.82
C TYR A 749 -31.51 2.35 4.59
N SER A 750 -31.77 2.89 3.40
CA SER A 750 -31.46 2.24 2.13
C SER A 750 -30.03 1.73 2.12
N CYS A 751 -29.85 0.43 1.84
CA CYS A 751 -28.53 -0.19 1.82
C CYS A 751 -27.65 0.46 0.75
N ASN A 752 -26.64 1.22 1.15
CA ASN A 752 -25.85 2.09 0.26
C ASN A 752 -24.35 1.74 0.26
N GLY A 753 -23.96 0.69 0.98
CA GLY A 753 -22.56 0.25 1.08
C GLY A 753 -21.71 1.09 2.04
N GLY A 754 -22.31 2.04 2.78
CA GLY A 754 -21.64 2.81 3.80
C GLY A 754 -21.15 1.91 4.96
N ARG A 755 -19.94 2.18 5.47
CA ARG A 755 -19.35 1.41 6.58
C ARG A 755 -20.14 1.51 7.89
N ASN A 756 -21.01 2.51 8.04
CA ASN A 756 -21.96 2.65 9.14
C ASN A 756 -23.16 1.69 9.07
N GLN A 757 -23.32 0.96 7.96
CA GLN A 757 -24.32 -0.09 7.76
C GLN A 757 -23.71 -1.50 7.89
N GLU A 758 -22.41 -1.59 8.12
CA GLU A 758 -21.67 -2.85 8.21
C GLU A 758 -21.34 -3.18 9.66
N TRP A 759 -21.66 -4.40 10.08
CA TRP A 759 -21.56 -4.85 11.46
C TRP A 759 -20.69 -6.11 11.54
N ALA A 760 -19.73 -6.13 12.46
CA ALA A 760 -19.03 -7.34 12.85
C ALA A 760 -19.90 -8.11 13.85
N VAL A 761 -20.11 -9.40 13.61
CA VAL A 761 -20.84 -10.30 14.52
C VAL A 761 -19.83 -11.05 15.37
N ARG A 762 -19.79 -10.80 16.68
CA ARG A 762 -18.80 -11.43 17.58
C ARG A 762 -19.49 -12.32 18.60
N SER A 763 -19.08 -13.59 18.67
CA SER A 763 -19.59 -14.53 19.67
C SER A 763 -19.07 -14.19 21.06
N THR A 764 -19.92 -14.26 22.07
CA THR A 764 -19.55 -14.14 23.49
C THR A 764 -19.17 -15.49 24.13
N GLY A 765 -19.25 -16.59 23.38
CA GLY A 765 -18.90 -17.94 23.84
C GLY A 765 -20.00 -18.67 24.63
N ASP A 766 -21.09 -17.98 24.99
CA ASP A 766 -22.22 -18.52 25.77
C ASP A 766 -23.56 -18.46 25.00
N GLY A 767 -23.50 -18.42 23.67
CA GLY A 767 -24.67 -18.44 22.79
C GLY A 767 -25.26 -17.07 22.44
N TYR A 768 -24.61 -15.99 22.87
CA TYR A 768 -24.93 -14.62 22.47
C TYR A 768 -23.89 -14.05 21.49
N VAL A 769 -24.23 -12.92 20.88
CA VAL A 769 -23.36 -12.16 19.99
C VAL A 769 -23.39 -10.68 20.33
N THR A 770 -22.34 -9.94 19.98
CA THR A 770 -22.39 -8.48 19.86
C THR A 770 -22.37 -8.10 18.39
N LEU A 771 -23.06 -7.01 18.04
CA LEU A 771 -22.99 -6.38 16.74
C LEU A 771 -22.17 -5.10 16.88
N THR A 772 -21.02 -5.04 16.20
CA THR A 772 -20.12 -3.89 16.28
C THR A 772 -20.04 -3.17 14.94
N ALA A 773 -20.41 -1.89 14.89
CA ALA A 773 -20.37 -1.09 13.67
C ALA A 773 -18.94 -0.96 13.15
N ARG A 774 -18.74 -1.15 11.84
CA ARG A 774 -17.41 -1.17 11.21
C ARG A 774 -16.71 0.18 11.29
N HIS A 775 -17.44 1.29 11.10
CA HIS A 775 -16.84 2.63 11.04
C HIS A 775 -16.42 3.19 12.41
N SER A 776 -17.11 2.82 13.49
CA SER A 776 -16.89 3.37 14.83
C SER A 776 -16.31 2.36 15.83
N ALA A 777 -16.29 1.07 15.49
CA ALA A 777 -15.99 -0.04 16.39
C ALA A 777 -16.85 -0.10 17.67
N LYS A 778 -18.02 0.57 17.67
CA LYS A 778 -18.98 0.61 18.78
C LYS A 778 -20.06 -0.45 18.67
N CYS A 779 -20.55 -0.91 19.81
CA CYS A 779 -21.54 -1.96 19.90
C CYS A 779 -22.96 -1.40 19.80
N LEU A 780 -23.84 -2.17 19.17
CA LEU A 780 -25.28 -1.96 19.22
C LEU A 780 -25.77 -2.14 20.66
N GLU A 781 -26.50 -1.16 21.20
CA GLU A 781 -26.95 -1.13 22.59
C GLU A 781 -28.37 -0.60 22.72
N VAL A 782 -29.13 -1.12 23.69
CA VAL A 782 -30.34 -0.45 24.20
C VAL A 782 -29.96 0.60 25.24
N GLY A 783 -30.26 1.87 24.95
CA GLY A 783 -29.87 3.01 25.79
C GLY A 783 -30.28 2.84 27.26
N GLY A 784 -29.30 2.97 28.17
CA GLY A 784 -29.51 2.88 29.61
C GLY A 784 -29.95 1.50 30.11
N ALA A 785 -29.77 0.44 29.30
CA ALA A 785 -30.27 -0.91 29.57
C ALA A 785 -31.78 -0.93 29.92
N SER A 786 -32.56 -0.01 29.34
CA SER A 786 -34.00 0.06 29.55
C SER A 786 -34.66 -1.28 29.21
N ALA A 787 -35.73 -1.65 29.92
CA ALA A 787 -36.56 -2.81 29.61
C ALA A 787 -37.91 -2.42 29.00
N ALA A 788 -38.14 -1.13 28.75
CA ALA A 788 -39.36 -0.60 28.18
C ALA A 788 -39.42 -0.82 26.66
N ASP A 789 -40.63 -1.04 26.16
CA ASP A 789 -40.93 -1.03 24.73
C ASP A 789 -40.68 0.35 24.12
N GLY A 790 -40.16 0.37 22.90
CA GLY A 790 -39.83 1.61 22.19
C GLY A 790 -38.56 2.29 22.70
N ALA A 791 -37.82 1.68 23.64
CA ALA A 791 -36.53 2.21 24.06
C ALA A 791 -35.56 2.23 22.87
N ALA A 792 -34.91 3.38 22.69
CA ALA A 792 -34.02 3.62 21.55
C ALA A 792 -32.83 2.68 21.56
N VAL A 793 -32.50 2.16 20.37
CA VAL A 793 -31.26 1.46 20.11
C VAL A 793 -30.26 2.46 19.55
N ALA A 794 -29.06 2.43 20.08
CA ALA A 794 -27.98 3.33 19.73
C ALA A 794 -26.67 2.53 19.60
N GLN A 795 -25.64 3.17 19.07
CA GLN A 795 -24.28 2.66 19.27
C GLN A 795 -23.69 3.20 20.59
N ARG A 796 -22.86 2.40 21.25
CA ARG A 796 -22.04 2.81 22.39
C ARG A 796 -20.71 2.06 22.41
N THR A 797 -19.70 2.64 23.03
CA THR A 797 -18.47 1.96 23.41
C THR A 797 -18.75 0.56 23.96
N CYS A 798 -18.12 -0.46 23.37
CA CYS A 798 -18.35 -1.86 23.75
C CYS A 798 -17.83 -2.12 25.17
N ASP A 799 -18.72 -2.38 26.12
CA ASP A 799 -18.41 -2.59 27.54
C ASP A 799 -18.73 -4.01 28.03
N GLY A 800 -19.31 -4.84 27.15
CA GLY A 800 -19.64 -6.23 27.45
C GLY A 800 -20.89 -6.40 28.31
N THR A 801 -21.65 -5.34 28.56
CA THR A 801 -22.92 -5.42 29.29
C THR A 801 -23.95 -6.25 28.54
N ALA A 802 -24.93 -6.80 29.28
CA ALA A 802 -26.01 -7.58 28.68
C ALA A 802 -26.90 -6.74 27.73
N ALA A 803 -26.87 -5.41 27.82
CA ALA A 803 -27.60 -4.52 26.91
C ALA A 803 -26.97 -4.42 25.51
N GLN A 804 -25.73 -4.89 25.35
CA GLN A 804 -24.99 -4.93 24.08
C GLN A 804 -24.95 -6.33 23.45
N GLN A 805 -25.56 -7.32 24.10
CA GLN A 805 -25.51 -8.72 23.69
C GLN A 805 -26.86 -9.18 23.18
N LEU A 806 -26.87 -9.86 22.05
CA LEU A 806 -28.06 -10.34 21.37
C LEU A 806 -28.02 -11.86 21.23
N ARG A 807 -29.17 -12.49 21.37
CA ARG A 807 -29.40 -13.88 20.96
C ARG A 807 -30.02 -13.90 19.57
N ARG A 808 -29.55 -14.83 18.74
CA ARG A 808 -30.08 -15.10 17.40
C ARG A 808 -30.98 -16.33 17.48
N SER A 809 -32.20 -16.25 16.96
CA SER A 809 -33.19 -17.34 17.01
C SER A 809 -34.09 -17.39 15.79
#